data_AF-F2NNX3-F1
#
_entry.id   AF-F2NNX3-F1
#
_cell.length_a   1.000
_cell.length_b   1.000
_cell.length_c   1.000
_cell.angle_alpha   90.00
_cell.angle_beta   90.00
_cell.angle_gamma   90.00
#
_symmetry.space_group_name_H-M   'P 1'
#
loop_
_entity.id
_entity.type
_entity.pdbx_description
1 polymer ?
#
loop_
_entity_poly.entity_id
_entity_poly.type
_entity_poly.pdbx_seq_one_letter_code
_entity_poly.pdbx_strand_id
1 'polypeptide(L)'
;MELELKRYLRQYYHVDAPVAPGRFEAELAKRIGAPKRRKPVLQAWRRYLHTPGQDSVRSFYGTVLAHTRERLEALVYALHYPFLQFYAETIPEHLPETGRVLEVGAFTGALVNYLALARPELEWHALDPVEAAVQAGRAYSERIGVRVAWHAGWFETWRPEQPFDAVLLLSVLPEGYLTADLEPTLEAEAFYTHFAFFERFKALEGMLRPGGTVVYGHGPFLGKNAEATAQGLEALGFSEVGFVGKGDYVLVVGRMPEALRVVRPARREAQPSQEPPARTVDEATVQALLEAEDYATVLATVPEDADGTLAYARGRALFALGRYAEALGPLQRAHVEAAEHLRLLALVELGRYREALPQLERLGGRGDTFALALGRAYLGVGRIEDAIRVLWRVREVGGEAYLEQALDQLASRAFRFLREGQYVEASRRVEFVEDLSPALLGRDLLYLGLQAALEQGLWGRAERYAQRLYDLGEAIGAVGLAFARLKARTPEALESVRLRELKAVEPYLTDAVARREEPMAVLALGLLRYREGRHEEAAYFLERAAREGRGDMVGIAYHYLALARRALKHPIQSILGEHKRAHAYRPYPAGALFAMAQEALEAGEAVLAREFLSYVRDAGLEHLPAEETVKLVRLVEALEGPWEAFCVLSGALERTLTPTREHLELAYRLSRNFRESEEAERVRTEYLTALYRAGERDRVEALLREELAARPAAVEVLFDLAEHLEGEGRYQEAAEVWKQALEVAYYREKDLDLAREVLRNLLFLNPHDPELELYLEELKATAKALARLEAKPDPLAEKTPEGIVQEGVPRFHGEYLVVVGGHTQLRSRLTPVMERAGLVVDWFDSDSTTAARETLKRIQNRLVRAHGVMIVSSYVGHDLSEPIREEALRLGVPVYITPGRARGVTGFLRALREFAPQVYKKALEDSPPTA
;
A
#
# COMPACT_ATOMS: atom_id res chain seq x y z
N MET A 1 -5.04 28.81 16.79
CA MET A 1 -3.85 28.28 17.51
C MET A 1 -4.34 27.08 18.29
N GLU A 2 -4.34 25.90 17.67
CA GLU A 2 -4.85 24.70 18.32
C GLU A 2 -3.87 24.24 19.40
N LEU A 3 -4.29 24.41 20.66
CA LEU A 3 -3.80 23.58 21.75
C LEU A 3 -4.33 22.17 21.49
N GLU A 4 -3.51 21.29 20.92
CA GLU A 4 -3.89 19.87 20.81
C GLU A 4 -4.19 19.32 22.22
N LEU A 5 -5.47 19.14 22.56
CA LEU A 5 -5.87 18.56 23.85
C LEU A 5 -5.16 17.22 24.08
N LYS A 6 -4.99 16.42 23.02
CA LYS A 6 -4.20 15.19 22.99
C LYS A 6 -2.79 15.38 23.55
N ARG A 7 -2.08 16.43 23.12
CA ARG A 7 -0.71 16.74 23.57
C ARG A 7 -0.70 17.15 25.04
N TYR A 8 -1.65 18.01 25.44
CA TYR A 8 -1.82 18.43 26.83
C TYR A 8 -2.14 17.25 27.77
N LEU A 9 -3.12 16.42 27.43
CA LEU A 9 -3.51 15.25 28.23
C LEU A 9 -2.37 14.22 28.30
N ARG A 10 -1.60 14.02 27.23
CA ARG A 10 -0.42 13.15 27.24
C ARG A 10 0.71 13.70 28.10
N GLN A 11 0.99 15.00 28.00
CA GLN A 11 2.05 15.69 28.74
C GLN A 11 1.79 15.72 30.25
N TYR A 12 0.58 16.11 30.66
CA TYR A 12 0.27 16.38 32.06
C TYR A 12 -0.48 15.24 32.78
N TYR A 13 -1.32 14.49 32.05
CA TYR A 13 -2.22 13.46 32.62
C TYR A 13 -1.98 12.05 32.08
N HIS A 14 -0.95 11.86 31.23
CA HIS A 14 -0.48 10.56 30.71
C HIS A 14 -1.54 9.70 30.02
N VAL A 15 -2.44 10.37 29.27
CA VAL A 15 -3.43 9.74 28.40
C VAL A 15 -2.85 9.62 26.99
N ASP A 16 -2.49 8.41 26.58
CA ASP A 16 -1.96 8.15 25.22
C ASP A 16 -3.06 7.86 24.18
N ALA A 17 -4.16 7.23 24.59
CA ALA A 17 -5.26 6.78 23.72
C ALA A 17 -6.58 6.64 24.50
N PRO A 18 -7.76 6.71 23.83
CA PRO A 18 -9.05 6.41 24.45
C PRO A 18 -9.17 4.92 24.82
N VAL A 19 -9.96 4.63 25.86
CA VAL A 19 -10.23 3.27 26.35
C VAL A 19 -11.75 3.06 26.45
N ALA A 20 -12.25 1.91 25.99
CA ALA A 20 -13.66 1.55 26.18
C ALA A 20 -13.89 0.97 27.60
N PRO A 21 -15.04 1.22 28.26
CA PRO A 21 -15.31 0.69 29.61
C PRO A 21 -15.10 -0.82 29.77
N GLY A 22 -15.54 -1.62 28.79
CA GLY A 22 -15.32 -3.07 28.77
C GLY A 22 -13.86 -3.53 28.59
N ARG A 23 -12.91 -2.62 28.38
CA ARG A 23 -11.46 -2.89 28.34
C ARG A 23 -10.72 -2.47 29.61
N PHE A 24 -11.38 -1.80 30.57
CA PHE A 24 -10.72 -1.26 31.78
C PHE A 24 -9.91 -2.32 32.54
N GLU A 25 -10.47 -3.51 32.76
CA GLU A 25 -9.76 -4.59 33.48
C GLU A 25 -8.51 -5.08 32.74
N ALA A 26 -8.50 -5.03 31.40
CA ALA A 26 -7.38 -5.43 30.56
C ALA A 26 -6.29 -4.35 30.47
N GLU A 27 -6.65 -3.06 30.46
CA GLU A 27 -5.66 -1.97 30.50
C GLU A 27 -5.04 -1.83 31.89
N LEU A 28 -5.82 -2.05 32.96
CA LEU A 28 -5.31 -2.22 34.32
C LEU A 28 -4.38 -3.45 34.42
N ALA A 29 -4.68 -4.53 33.69
CA ALA A 29 -3.82 -5.72 33.65
C ALA A 29 -2.41 -5.39 33.15
N LYS A 30 -2.29 -4.66 32.03
CA LYS A 30 -1.01 -4.19 31.47
C LYS A 30 -0.23 -3.29 32.44
N ARG A 31 -0.91 -2.34 33.10
CA ARG A 31 -0.24 -1.29 33.90
C ARG A 31 0.37 -1.78 35.22
N ILE A 32 -0.16 -2.84 35.81
CA ILE A 32 0.23 -3.29 37.17
C ILE A 32 0.95 -4.65 37.19
N GLY A 33 0.74 -5.51 36.19
CA GLY A 33 1.39 -6.84 36.09
C GLY A 33 0.92 -7.86 37.14
N ALA A 34 1.32 -7.70 38.40
CA ALA A 34 1.02 -8.66 39.47
C ALA A 34 -0.45 -8.59 39.94
N PRO A 35 -1.26 -9.67 39.87
CA PRO A 35 -2.69 -9.60 40.22
C PRO A 35 -3.00 -9.32 41.69
N LYS A 36 -2.09 -9.66 42.61
CA LYS A 36 -2.21 -9.26 44.03
C LYS A 36 -2.40 -7.74 44.18
N ARG A 37 -1.76 -6.93 43.31
CA ARG A 37 -1.89 -5.48 43.28
C ARG A 37 -3.12 -4.99 42.50
N ARG A 38 -3.58 -5.74 41.47
CA ARG A 38 -4.75 -5.40 40.65
C ARG A 38 -6.09 -5.55 41.39
N LYS A 39 -6.18 -6.56 42.27
CA LYS A 39 -7.44 -7.00 42.91
C LYS A 39 -8.26 -5.87 43.59
N PRO A 40 -7.68 -4.94 44.38
CA PRO A 40 -8.47 -3.89 45.03
C PRO A 40 -9.10 -2.91 44.03
N VAL A 41 -8.37 -2.53 42.98
CA VAL A 41 -8.85 -1.60 41.94
C VAL A 41 -10.00 -2.23 41.15
N LEU A 42 -9.91 -3.52 40.81
CA LEU A 42 -10.98 -4.28 40.15
C LEU A 42 -12.25 -4.35 41.02
N GLN A 43 -12.11 -4.54 42.33
CA GLN A 43 -13.25 -4.54 43.25
C GLN A 43 -13.92 -3.16 43.35
N ALA A 44 -13.14 -2.08 43.39
CA ALA A 44 -13.65 -0.71 43.40
C ALA A 44 -14.36 -0.34 42.08
N TRP A 45 -13.78 -0.73 40.93
CA TRP A 45 -14.38 -0.52 39.60
C TRP A 45 -15.73 -1.24 39.44
N ARG A 46 -15.82 -2.50 39.86
CA ARG A 46 -17.09 -3.24 39.79
C ARG A 46 -18.15 -2.65 40.71
N ARG A 47 -17.77 -2.13 41.90
CA ARG A 47 -18.70 -1.41 42.77
C ARG A 47 -19.18 -0.10 42.15
N TYR A 48 -18.32 0.63 41.45
CA TYR A 48 -18.66 1.86 40.72
C TYR A 48 -19.73 1.64 39.64
N LEU A 49 -19.67 0.51 38.91
CA LEU A 49 -20.63 0.18 37.84
C LEU A 49 -21.93 -0.49 38.32
N HIS A 50 -21.92 -1.17 39.47
CA HIS A 50 -23.02 -2.05 39.90
C HIS A 50 -23.72 -1.61 41.21
N THR A 51 -23.24 -0.57 41.88
CA THR A 51 -23.82 -0.13 43.16
C THR A 51 -23.99 1.39 43.15
N PRO A 52 -25.20 1.91 42.84
CA PRO A 52 -25.44 3.34 42.91
C PRO A 52 -25.26 3.85 44.35
N GLY A 53 -24.75 5.08 44.47
CA GLY A 53 -24.43 5.73 45.73
C GLY A 53 -23.11 6.50 45.70
N GLN A 54 -23.08 7.61 46.43
CA GLN A 54 -21.92 8.50 46.62
C GLN A 54 -20.65 7.76 47.10
N ASP A 55 -20.81 6.73 47.95
CA ASP A 55 -19.71 5.89 48.44
C ASP A 55 -18.99 5.13 47.33
N SER A 56 -19.67 4.71 46.26
CA SER A 56 -19.07 3.93 45.17
C SER A 56 -18.12 4.80 44.34
N VAL A 57 -18.50 6.06 44.07
CA VAL A 57 -17.65 7.07 43.42
C VAL A 57 -16.42 7.35 44.29
N ARG A 58 -16.64 7.66 45.58
CA ARG A 58 -15.55 7.95 46.54
C ARG A 58 -14.58 6.76 46.69
N SER A 59 -15.10 5.54 46.75
CA SER A 59 -14.31 4.31 46.83
C SER A 59 -13.46 4.09 45.57
N PHE A 60 -14.00 4.37 44.38
CA PHE A 60 -13.28 4.17 43.12
C PHE A 60 -12.17 5.22 42.93
N TYR A 61 -12.49 6.51 42.98
CA TYR A 61 -11.50 7.59 42.80
C TYR A 61 -10.40 7.55 43.87
N GLY A 62 -10.73 7.25 45.13
CA GLY A 62 -9.72 7.05 46.17
C GLY A 62 -8.79 5.85 45.91
N THR A 63 -9.32 4.74 45.38
CA THR A 63 -8.52 3.53 45.07
C THR A 63 -7.63 3.72 43.83
N VAL A 64 -8.12 4.48 42.84
CA VAL A 64 -7.37 4.87 41.63
C VAL A 64 -6.19 5.77 42.00
N LEU A 65 -6.44 6.85 42.74
CA LEU A 65 -5.41 7.86 43.09
C LEU A 65 -4.35 7.34 44.07
N ALA A 66 -4.62 6.25 44.80
CA ALA A 66 -3.61 5.57 45.63
C ALA A 66 -2.45 4.94 44.81
N HIS A 67 -2.63 4.73 43.50
CA HIS A 67 -1.66 4.06 42.62
C HIS A 67 -0.80 5.07 41.84
N THR A 68 -0.12 5.96 42.57
CA THR A 68 0.63 7.11 42.01
C THR A 68 1.82 6.74 41.11
N ARG A 69 2.37 5.53 41.23
CA ARG A 69 3.41 5.02 40.32
C ARG A 69 2.84 4.67 38.94
N GLU A 70 1.69 4.00 38.91
CA GLU A 70 1.04 3.51 37.69
C GLU A 70 0.07 4.53 37.06
N ARG A 71 -0.14 5.68 37.74
CA ARG A 71 -0.89 6.86 37.29
C ARG A 71 -2.27 6.50 36.72
N LEU A 72 -3.06 5.81 37.53
CA LEU A 72 -4.33 5.22 37.10
C LEU A 72 -5.42 6.27 36.81
N GLU A 73 -5.26 7.53 37.25
CA GLU A 73 -6.11 8.65 36.82
C GLU A 73 -6.14 8.82 35.29
N ALA A 74 -5.04 8.45 34.61
CA ALA A 74 -4.97 8.43 33.16
C ALA A 74 -5.96 7.43 32.52
N LEU A 75 -6.30 6.33 33.20
CA LEU A 75 -7.34 5.40 32.72
C LEU A 75 -8.74 6.03 32.84
N VAL A 76 -9.01 6.80 33.89
CA VAL A 76 -10.28 7.52 34.06
C VAL A 76 -10.45 8.55 32.94
N TYR A 77 -9.40 9.32 32.62
CA TYR A 77 -9.44 10.25 31.50
C TYR A 77 -9.42 9.56 30.13
N ALA A 78 -8.82 8.38 29.98
CA ALA A 78 -8.91 7.59 28.75
C ALA A 78 -10.34 7.10 28.45
N LEU A 79 -11.14 6.77 29.48
CA LEU A 79 -12.57 6.46 29.33
C LEU A 79 -13.39 7.66 28.83
N HIS A 80 -13.01 8.87 29.26
CA HIS A 80 -13.71 10.12 28.94
C HIS A 80 -13.15 10.85 27.72
N TYR A 81 -12.02 10.40 27.15
CA TYR A 81 -11.23 11.14 26.16
C TYR A 81 -12.05 11.76 24.99
N PRO A 82 -12.98 11.04 24.33
CA PRO A 82 -13.76 11.63 23.24
C PRO A 82 -14.69 12.77 23.69
N PHE A 83 -15.23 12.68 24.91
CA PHE A 83 -16.05 13.73 25.51
C PHE A 83 -15.20 14.93 25.93
N LEU A 84 -14.02 14.69 26.51
CA LEU A 84 -13.07 15.75 26.84
C LEU A 84 -12.67 16.56 25.60
N GLN A 85 -12.48 15.90 24.44
CA GLN A 85 -12.20 16.57 23.18
C GLN A 85 -13.38 17.45 22.73
N PHE A 86 -14.58 16.88 22.61
CA PHE A 86 -15.79 17.63 22.23
C PHE A 86 -16.08 18.81 23.18
N TYR A 87 -15.91 18.63 24.48
CA TYR A 87 -16.10 19.68 25.49
C TYR A 87 -15.03 20.78 25.39
N ALA A 88 -13.76 20.43 25.18
CA ALA A 88 -12.66 21.38 25.01
C ALA A 88 -12.79 22.24 23.75
N GLU A 89 -13.38 21.70 22.69
CA GLU A 89 -13.68 22.40 21.44
C GLU A 89 -14.92 23.31 21.59
N THR A 90 -15.99 22.81 22.22
CA THR A 90 -17.33 23.44 22.17
C THR A 90 -17.62 24.42 23.31
N ILE A 91 -17.16 24.15 24.54
CA ILE A 91 -17.53 24.96 25.72
C ILE A 91 -17.07 26.43 25.63
N PRO A 92 -15.87 26.78 25.11
CA PRO A 92 -15.39 28.16 25.09
C PRO A 92 -16.32 29.19 24.42
N GLU A 93 -17.18 28.78 23.49
CA GLU A 93 -18.13 29.65 22.77
C GLU A 93 -19.41 29.97 23.57
N HIS A 94 -19.72 29.20 24.62
CA HIS A 94 -20.93 29.36 25.45
C HIS A 94 -20.68 29.99 26.83
N LEU A 95 -19.41 30.25 27.15
CA LEU A 95 -18.98 30.97 28.34
C LEU A 95 -19.11 32.50 28.15
N PRO A 96 -19.30 33.27 29.24
CA PRO A 96 -19.27 34.73 29.17
C PRO A 96 -17.92 35.27 28.69
N GLU A 97 -17.87 36.55 28.31
CA GLU A 97 -16.62 37.27 27.99
C GLU A 97 -15.73 37.39 29.24
N THR A 98 -16.32 37.79 30.37
CA THR A 98 -15.69 37.86 31.69
C THR A 98 -16.66 37.35 32.75
N GLY A 99 -16.18 36.66 33.79
CA GLY A 99 -17.01 36.19 34.89
C GLY A 99 -16.46 34.95 35.59
N ARG A 100 -17.27 34.36 36.46
CA ARG A 100 -16.93 33.23 37.32
C ARG A 100 -17.55 31.95 36.79
N VAL A 101 -16.74 30.92 36.56
CA VAL A 101 -17.17 29.64 35.96
C VAL A 101 -16.86 28.48 36.89
N LEU A 102 -17.83 27.60 37.12
CA LEU A 102 -17.69 26.40 37.94
C LEU A 102 -17.77 25.12 37.10
N GLU A 103 -16.72 24.29 37.11
CA GLU A 103 -16.81 22.89 36.67
C GLU A 103 -17.16 21.99 37.87
N VAL A 104 -18.19 21.17 37.72
CA VAL A 104 -18.68 20.24 38.76
C VAL A 104 -18.38 18.80 38.35
N GLY A 105 -17.76 18.03 39.24
CA GLY A 105 -17.24 16.69 38.93
C GLY A 105 -15.89 16.72 38.20
N ALA A 106 -15.04 17.70 38.50
CA ALA A 106 -13.78 17.95 37.77
C ALA A 106 -12.69 16.86 37.96
N PHE A 107 -12.86 15.95 38.93
CA PHE A 107 -11.86 14.95 39.32
C PHE A 107 -10.50 15.62 39.60
N THR A 108 -9.40 15.21 38.94
CA THR A 108 -8.08 15.86 39.08
C THR A 108 -7.84 17.01 38.07
N GLY A 109 -8.92 17.54 37.49
CA GLY A 109 -8.96 18.84 36.83
C GLY A 109 -8.47 18.92 35.38
N ALA A 110 -8.39 17.80 34.66
CA ALA A 110 -7.85 17.82 33.30
C ALA A 110 -8.55 18.81 32.37
N LEU A 111 -9.89 18.91 32.40
CA LEU A 111 -10.66 19.83 31.56
C LEU A 111 -10.62 21.27 32.09
N VAL A 112 -10.98 21.51 33.36
CA VAL A 112 -10.94 22.86 33.95
C VAL A 112 -9.56 23.54 33.82
N ASN A 113 -8.46 22.81 34.00
CA ASN A 113 -7.11 23.34 33.82
C ASN A 113 -6.77 23.63 32.35
N TYR A 114 -7.34 22.89 31.40
CA TYR A 114 -7.20 23.16 29.96
C TYR A 114 -8.01 24.40 29.54
N LEU A 115 -9.26 24.50 30.00
CA LEU A 115 -10.11 25.65 29.72
C LEU A 115 -9.56 26.93 30.38
N ALA A 116 -8.92 26.83 31.54
CA ALA A 116 -8.19 27.93 32.18
C ALA A 116 -6.92 28.38 31.45
N LEU A 117 -6.30 27.52 30.62
CA LEU A 117 -5.26 27.94 29.68
C LEU A 117 -5.85 28.66 28.44
N ALA A 118 -7.05 28.27 28.02
CA ALA A 118 -7.70 28.78 26.81
C ALA A 118 -8.49 30.09 27.01
N ARG A 119 -9.07 30.29 28.20
CA ARG A 119 -9.84 31.48 28.63
C ARG A 119 -9.30 32.01 29.97
N PRO A 120 -8.06 32.54 30.04
CA PRO A 120 -7.42 32.98 31.27
C PRO A 120 -8.02 34.26 31.90
N GLU A 121 -8.95 34.92 31.21
CA GLU A 121 -9.71 36.08 31.68
C GLU A 121 -10.95 35.74 32.53
N LEU A 122 -11.25 34.45 32.70
CA LEU A 122 -12.35 33.95 33.53
C LEU A 122 -11.83 33.47 34.89
N GLU A 123 -12.64 33.66 35.94
CA GLU A 123 -12.38 33.10 37.27
C GLU A 123 -12.83 31.64 37.32
N TRP A 124 -11.88 30.72 37.14
CA TRP A 124 -12.13 29.29 37.09
C TRP A 124 -12.23 28.66 38.48
N HIS A 125 -13.30 27.91 38.70
CA HIS A 125 -13.54 27.13 39.90
C HIS A 125 -13.82 25.66 39.57
N ALA A 126 -13.44 24.77 40.48
CA ALA A 126 -13.67 23.34 40.36
C ALA A 126 -14.28 22.78 41.65
N LEU A 127 -15.32 21.96 41.54
CA LEU A 127 -15.95 21.26 42.66
C LEU A 127 -15.88 19.74 42.43
N ASP A 128 -15.34 19.02 43.40
CA ASP A 128 -15.32 17.55 43.40
C ASP A 128 -15.61 16.99 44.81
N PRO A 129 -16.36 15.89 44.96
CA PRO A 129 -16.67 15.31 46.27
C PRO A 129 -15.54 14.48 46.88
N VAL A 130 -14.47 14.17 46.13
CA VAL A 130 -13.37 13.32 46.59
C VAL A 130 -12.15 14.17 46.93
N GLU A 131 -11.93 14.38 48.22
CA GLU A 131 -10.80 15.15 48.77
C GLU A 131 -9.43 14.85 48.13
N ALA A 132 -9.13 13.58 47.85
CA ALA A 132 -7.89 13.19 47.17
C ALA A 132 -7.80 13.69 45.71
N ALA A 133 -8.94 13.78 45.01
CA ALA A 133 -9.01 14.33 43.66
C ALA A 133 -8.86 15.87 43.69
N VAL A 134 -9.49 16.55 44.66
CA VAL A 134 -9.33 17.99 44.91
C VAL A 134 -7.86 18.35 45.20
N GLN A 135 -7.18 17.55 46.04
CA GLN A 135 -5.76 17.76 46.36
C GLN A 135 -4.84 17.54 45.15
N ALA A 136 -5.08 16.48 44.37
CA ALA A 136 -4.34 16.25 43.12
C ALA A 136 -4.63 17.36 42.08
N GLY A 137 -5.88 17.81 41.97
CA GLY A 137 -6.32 18.89 41.09
C GLY A 137 -5.60 20.20 41.36
N ARG A 138 -5.49 20.60 42.64
CA ARG A 138 -4.68 21.78 43.07
C ARG A 138 -3.22 21.65 42.61
N ALA A 139 -2.57 20.52 42.91
CA ALA A 139 -1.19 20.26 42.53
C ALA A 139 -0.99 20.26 40.99
N TYR A 140 -2.00 19.81 40.22
CA TYR A 140 -1.98 19.92 38.77
C TYR A 140 -2.14 21.37 38.28
N SER A 141 -3.06 22.16 38.85
CA SER A 141 -3.22 23.58 38.51
C SER A 141 -1.93 24.36 38.74
N GLU A 142 -1.30 24.17 39.91
CA GLU A 142 0.00 24.77 40.26
C GLU A 142 1.10 24.38 39.28
N ARG A 143 1.22 23.09 38.93
CA ARG A 143 2.23 22.56 38.01
C ARG A 143 2.01 22.97 36.54
N ILE A 144 0.76 23.24 36.15
CA ILE A 144 0.39 23.73 34.82
C ILE A 144 0.53 25.27 34.74
N GLY A 145 0.46 25.97 35.88
CA GLY A 145 0.57 27.43 35.98
C GLY A 145 -0.76 28.18 35.87
N VAL A 146 -1.90 27.49 36.05
CA VAL A 146 -3.25 28.07 35.97
C VAL A 146 -3.85 28.36 37.33
N ARG A 147 -4.71 29.38 37.39
CA ARG A 147 -5.47 29.76 38.59
C ARG A 147 -6.86 29.13 38.55
N VAL A 148 -6.99 27.94 39.15
CA VAL A 148 -8.29 27.30 39.41
C VAL A 148 -8.51 27.22 40.92
N ALA A 149 -9.67 27.69 41.38
CA ALA A 149 -10.04 27.69 42.79
C ALA A 149 -10.88 26.44 43.14
N TRP A 150 -10.26 25.56 43.92
CA TRP A 150 -10.68 24.17 44.16
C TRP A 150 -11.48 23.97 45.44
N HIS A 151 -12.69 23.42 45.31
CA HIS A 151 -13.66 23.17 46.38
C HIS A 151 -13.91 21.66 46.56
N ALA A 152 -14.16 21.24 47.80
CA ALA A 152 -14.56 19.87 48.15
C ALA A 152 -16.04 19.82 48.53
N GLY A 153 -16.83 18.95 47.90
CA GLY A 153 -18.26 18.78 48.23
C GLY A 153 -19.10 18.16 47.12
N TRP A 154 -20.35 17.82 47.45
CA TRP A 154 -21.36 17.34 46.50
C TRP A 154 -22.17 18.51 45.94
N PHE A 155 -22.51 18.46 44.65
CA PHE A 155 -23.29 19.49 43.95
C PHE A 155 -24.61 19.84 44.66
N GLU A 156 -25.30 18.82 45.15
CA GLU A 156 -26.62 18.94 45.76
C GLU A 156 -26.58 19.76 47.07
N THR A 157 -25.48 19.69 47.83
CA THR A 157 -25.37 20.23 49.20
C THR A 157 -24.36 21.36 49.38
N TRP A 158 -23.34 21.45 48.52
CA TRP A 158 -22.38 22.56 48.53
C TRP A 158 -23.03 23.85 48.02
N ARG A 159 -22.71 24.99 48.64
CA ARG A 159 -23.22 26.31 48.25
C ARG A 159 -22.07 27.33 48.25
N PRO A 160 -21.96 28.18 47.21
CA PRO A 160 -20.93 29.21 47.17
C PRO A 160 -21.34 30.45 47.99
N GLU A 161 -20.34 31.26 48.37
CA GLU A 161 -20.58 32.59 48.98
C GLU A 161 -21.13 33.62 47.98
N GLN A 162 -20.87 33.42 46.69
CA GLN A 162 -21.32 34.26 45.58
C GLN A 162 -21.65 33.38 44.36
N PRO A 163 -22.73 33.65 43.62
CA PRO A 163 -23.12 32.84 42.47
C PRO A 163 -22.13 32.94 41.31
N PHE A 164 -22.24 32.01 40.37
CA PHE A 164 -21.45 31.91 39.15
C PHE A 164 -22.18 32.50 37.94
N ASP A 165 -21.42 32.93 36.94
CA ASP A 165 -21.90 33.35 35.62
C ASP A 165 -22.19 32.15 34.70
N ALA A 166 -21.43 31.06 34.87
CA ALA A 166 -21.69 29.79 34.21
C ALA A 166 -21.38 28.58 35.11
N VAL A 167 -22.18 27.52 34.98
CA VAL A 167 -21.97 26.22 35.66
C VAL A 167 -21.95 25.09 34.63
N LEU A 168 -20.88 24.29 34.67
CA LEU A 168 -20.61 23.17 33.77
C LEU A 168 -20.91 21.85 34.48
N LEU A 169 -21.95 21.15 34.03
CA LEU A 169 -22.45 19.88 34.56
C LEU A 169 -22.12 18.74 33.59
N LEU A 170 -20.84 18.39 33.46
CA LEU A 170 -20.33 17.64 32.30
C LEU A 170 -20.27 16.11 32.48
N SER A 171 -20.32 15.64 33.73
CA SER A 171 -20.46 14.23 34.15
C SER A 171 -21.31 14.07 35.44
N VAL A 172 -22.08 15.09 35.82
CA VAL A 172 -22.63 15.22 37.20
C VAL A 172 -23.81 14.28 37.50
N LEU A 173 -24.58 13.88 36.48
CA LEU A 173 -25.80 13.08 36.69
C LEU A 173 -25.66 11.55 36.56
N PRO A 174 -24.76 10.97 35.73
CA PRO A 174 -24.53 9.53 35.75
C PRO A 174 -23.73 9.04 36.97
N GLU A 175 -22.75 9.81 37.44
CA GLU A 175 -21.77 9.32 38.43
C GLU A 175 -22.43 9.05 39.79
N GLY A 176 -22.49 7.77 40.16
CA GLY A 176 -23.19 7.30 41.36
C GLY A 176 -24.65 6.87 41.14
N TYR A 177 -25.20 6.95 39.93
CA TYR A 177 -26.57 6.48 39.61
C TYR A 177 -26.61 5.42 38.50
N LEU A 178 -25.45 4.85 38.15
CA LEU A 178 -25.34 3.71 37.24
C LEU A 178 -25.82 2.42 37.91
N THR A 179 -26.61 1.65 37.16
CA THR A 179 -26.94 0.24 37.42
C THR A 179 -26.55 -0.58 36.19
N ALA A 180 -26.37 -1.89 36.36
CA ALA A 180 -26.01 -2.79 35.26
C ALA A 180 -27.11 -2.90 34.18
N ASP A 181 -28.34 -2.61 34.58
CA ASP A 181 -29.58 -2.91 33.86
C ASP A 181 -30.18 -1.67 33.16
N LEU A 182 -29.44 -0.55 33.14
CA LEU A 182 -29.89 0.73 32.60
C LEU A 182 -29.79 0.76 31.07
N GLU A 183 -30.89 1.09 30.39
CA GLU A 183 -30.91 1.15 28.92
C GLU A 183 -30.02 2.28 28.35
N PRO A 184 -29.43 2.13 27.15
CA PRO A 184 -28.53 3.14 26.58
C PRO A 184 -29.16 4.52 26.41
N THR A 185 -30.44 4.55 26.04
CA THR A 185 -31.28 5.74 25.88
C THR A 185 -32.60 5.52 26.59
N LEU A 186 -33.02 6.47 27.42
CA LEU A 186 -34.29 6.39 28.16
C LEU A 186 -35.35 7.29 27.52
N GLU A 187 -36.59 6.82 27.48
CA GLU A 187 -37.74 7.71 27.22
C GLU A 187 -37.83 8.82 28.29
N ALA A 188 -38.35 9.98 27.91
CA ALA A 188 -38.21 11.20 28.72
C ALA A 188 -38.70 11.04 30.17
N GLU A 189 -39.84 10.38 30.39
CA GLU A 189 -40.40 10.12 31.73
C GLU A 189 -39.49 9.22 32.60
N ALA A 190 -38.88 8.19 32.00
CA ALA A 190 -37.93 7.32 32.68
C ALA A 190 -36.62 8.05 33.00
N PHE A 191 -36.15 8.91 32.07
CA PHE A 191 -34.98 9.76 32.27
C PHE A 191 -35.15 10.72 33.46
N TYR A 192 -36.26 11.48 33.52
CA TYR A 192 -36.51 12.40 34.63
C TYR A 192 -36.55 11.70 35.99
N THR A 193 -37.16 10.50 36.02
CA THR A 193 -37.36 9.72 37.24
C THR A 193 -36.06 9.08 37.73
N HIS A 194 -35.31 8.40 36.87
CA HIS A 194 -34.08 7.66 37.26
C HIS A 194 -32.98 8.59 37.79
N PHE A 195 -32.83 9.77 37.20
CA PHE A 195 -31.80 10.74 37.57
C PHE A 195 -32.25 11.82 38.57
N ALA A 196 -33.48 11.74 39.11
CA ALA A 196 -34.06 12.77 39.99
C ALA A 196 -33.94 14.20 39.41
N PHE A 197 -34.18 14.33 38.10
CA PHE A 197 -33.73 15.47 37.29
C PHE A 197 -34.20 16.83 37.85
N PHE A 198 -35.51 16.98 38.06
CA PHE A 198 -36.13 18.22 38.54
C PHE A 198 -35.77 18.56 39.99
N GLU A 199 -35.23 17.60 40.75
CA GLU A 199 -34.86 17.77 42.16
C GLU A 199 -33.38 18.15 42.28
N ARG A 200 -32.51 17.51 41.49
CA ARG A 200 -31.07 17.82 41.45
C ARG A 200 -30.78 19.15 40.76
N PHE A 201 -31.48 19.50 39.66
CA PHE A 201 -31.28 20.79 38.99
C PHE A 201 -31.69 22.01 39.83
N LYS A 202 -32.50 21.84 40.91
CA LYS A 202 -32.75 22.91 41.88
C LYS A 202 -31.50 23.34 42.66
N ALA A 203 -30.44 22.54 42.71
CA ALA A 203 -29.17 22.96 43.32
C ALA A 203 -28.49 24.13 42.59
N LEU A 204 -28.93 24.47 41.37
CA LEU A 204 -28.52 25.69 40.67
C LEU A 204 -29.09 26.97 41.32
N GLU A 205 -30.18 26.89 42.08
CA GLU A 205 -30.77 28.02 42.79
C GLU A 205 -29.80 28.59 43.84
N GLY A 206 -29.35 29.83 43.63
CA GLY A 206 -28.29 30.46 44.43
C GLY A 206 -26.86 30.07 44.06
N MET A 207 -26.66 29.04 43.23
CA MET A 207 -25.34 28.68 42.69
C MET A 207 -25.07 29.37 41.34
N LEU A 208 -26.06 29.41 40.45
CA LEU A 208 -26.03 30.09 39.16
C LEU A 208 -26.86 31.38 39.24
N ARG A 209 -26.34 32.53 38.81
CA ARG A 209 -27.11 33.79 38.85
C ARG A 209 -28.20 33.81 37.77
N PRO A 210 -29.28 34.60 37.94
CA PRO A 210 -30.22 34.89 36.86
C PRO A 210 -29.50 35.39 35.59
N GLY A 211 -29.92 34.86 34.44
CA GLY A 211 -29.25 35.05 33.13
C GLY A 211 -27.93 34.28 32.94
N GLY A 212 -27.42 33.62 33.96
CA GLY A 212 -26.21 32.78 33.87
C GLY A 212 -26.42 31.54 32.99
N THR A 213 -25.34 31.03 32.40
CA THR A 213 -25.37 29.85 31.52
C THR A 213 -25.27 28.54 32.33
N VAL A 214 -26.21 27.61 32.15
CA VAL A 214 -25.95 26.19 32.47
C VAL A 214 -25.51 25.48 31.19
N VAL A 215 -24.47 24.64 31.29
CA VAL A 215 -24.01 23.74 30.22
C VAL A 215 -24.01 22.33 30.78
N TYR A 216 -24.82 21.44 30.22
CA TYR A 216 -24.96 20.06 30.68
C TYR A 216 -24.50 19.06 29.62
N GLY A 217 -23.76 18.03 30.05
CA GLY A 217 -23.29 16.92 29.22
C GLY A 217 -23.47 15.57 29.95
N HIS A 218 -23.80 14.52 29.20
CA HIS A 218 -24.06 13.18 29.75
C HIS A 218 -22.79 12.33 29.98
N GLY A 219 -21.67 12.66 29.35
CA GLY A 219 -20.48 11.82 29.36
C GLY A 219 -20.67 10.43 28.71
N PRO A 220 -19.77 9.46 28.99
CA PRO A 220 -19.68 8.18 28.28
C PRO A 220 -20.66 7.09 28.75
N PHE A 221 -21.51 7.36 29.74
CA PHE A 221 -22.34 6.34 30.40
C PHE A 221 -23.78 6.26 29.85
N LEU A 222 -24.53 5.24 30.29
CA LEU A 222 -25.87 4.88 29.77
C LEU A 222 -26.99 5.76 30.36
N GLY A 223 -28.19 5.64 29.79
CA GLY A 223 -29.38 6.38 30.22
C GLY A 223 -29.57 7.73 29.52
N LYS A 224 -29.02 7.94 28.32
CA LYS A 224 -28.96 9.26 27.68
C LYS A 224 -30.33 9.72 27.17
N ASN A 225 -30.72 10.96 27.47
CA ASN A 225 -31.74 11.66 26.69
C ASN A 225 -31.53 13.19 26.72
N ALA A 226 -30.87 13.71 25.68
CA ALA A 226 -30.65 15.14 25.52
C ALA A 226 -31.96 15.91 25.28
N GLU A 227 -32.91 15.35 24.52
CA GLU A 227 -34.20 16.00 24.24
C GLU A 227 -35.04 16.15 25.51
N ALA A 228 -35.06 15.12 26.36
CA ALA A 228 -35.66 15.20 27.69
C ALA A 228 -34.91 16.19 28.58
N THR A 229 -33.57 16.28 28.51
CA THR A 229 -32.86 17.32 29.26
C THR A 229 -33.26 18.73 28.82
N ALA A 230 -33.36 18.99 27.50
CA ALA A 230 -33.80 20.28 26.98
C ALA A 230 -35.25 20.59 27.38
N GLN A 231 -36.19 19.66 27.12
CA GLN A 231 -37.57 19.76 27.59
C GLN A 231 -37.66 19.92 29.11
N GLY A 232 -36.72 19.36 29.87
CA GLY A 232 -36.57 19.48 31.32
C GLY A 232 -36.09 20.86 31.77
N LEU A 233 -35.21 21.51 31.01
CA LEU A 233 -34.77 22.88 31.24
C LEU A 233 -35.83 23.91 30.82
N GLU A 234 -36.43 23.73 29.64
CA GLU A 234 -37.60 24.51 29.19
C GLU A 234 -38.75 24.38 30.19
N ALA A 235 -38.96 23.14 30.67
CA ALA A 235 -39.83 22.86 31.78
C ALA A 235 -39.41 23.72 32.96
N LEU A 236 -38.22 23.52 33.53
CA LEU A 236 -37.68 24.33 34.62
C LEU A 236 -37.68 25.86 34.36
N GLY A 237 -38.06 26.36 33.20
CA GLY A 237 -38.26 27.78 32.91
C GLY A 237 -37.00 28.48 32.42
N PHE A 238 -35.96 27.72 32.09
CA PHE A 238 -34.78 28.25 31.40
C PHE A 238 -35.17 28.81 30.03
N SER A 239 -34.55 29.91 29.64
CA SER A 239 -34.65 30.47 28.29
C SER A 239 -33.42 30.14 27.46
N GLU A 240 -33.45 30.42 26.14
CA GLU A 240 -32.37 30.11 25.20
C GLU A 240 -31.94 28.62 25.23
N VAL A 241 -32.86 27.71 25.57
CA VAL A 241 -32.54 26.28 25.65
C VAL A 241 -32.21 25.75 24.26
N GLY A 242 -31.04 25.11 24.13
CA GLY A 242 -30.52 24.69 22.84
C GLY A 242 -29.57 23.50 22.92
N PHE A 243 -29.37 22.87 21.76
CA PHE A 243 -28.47 21.73 21.57
C PHE A 243 -27.21 22.15 20.84
N VAL A 244 -26.08 21.60 21.25
CA VAL A 244 -24.78 21.79 20.57
C VAL A 244 -24.13 20.42 20.40
N GLY A 245 -23.56 20.14 19.22
CA GLY A 245 -23.09 18.79 18.86
C GLY A 245 -24.18 17.88 18.27
N LYS A 246 -23.87 16.58 18.13
CA LYS A 246 -24.74 15.55 17.50
C LYS A 246 -24.44 14.14 18.04
N GLY A 247 -25.46 13.28 18.04
CA GLY A 247 -25.32 11.86 18.41
C GLY A 247 -25.01 11.69 19.89
N ASP A 248 -23.99 10.88 20.22
CA ASP A 248 -23.50 10.72 21.59
C ASP A 248 -22.86 11.99 22.18
N TYR A 249 -22.41 12.93 21.33
CA TYR A 249 -21.71 14.15 21.69
C TYR A 249 -22.65 15.34 21.60
N VAL A 250 -23.50 15.51 22.62
CA VAL A 250 -24.45 16.62 22.72
C VAL A 250 -24.31 17.31 24.07
N LEU A 251 -24.13 18.64 24.02
CA LEU A 251 -24.36 19.54 25.14
C LEU A 251 -25.77 20.11 25.05
N VAL A 252 -26.41 20.28 26.20
CA VAL A 252 -27.63 21.09 26.33
C VAL A 252 -27.26 22.35 27.12
N VAL A 253 -27.59 23.50 26.54
CA VAL A 253 -27.27 24.83 27.08
C VAL A 253 -28.58 25.55 27.41
N GLY A 254 -28.59 26.41 28.44
CA GLY A 254 -29.74 27.26 28.76
C GLY A 254 -29.41 28.41 29.72
N ARG A 255 -30.29 29.43 29.76
CA ARG A 255 -30.20 30.61 30.63
C ARG A 255 -31.04 30.43 31.88
N MET A 256 -30.43 30.63 33.04
CA MET A 256 -31.08 30.57 34.35
C MET A 256 -32.19 31.64 34.48
N PRO A 257 -33.44 31.29 34.81
CA PRO A 257 -34.48 32.27 35.10
C PRO A 257 -34.34 32.85 36.52
N GLU A 258 -35.18 33.82 36.87
CA GLU A 258 -35.32 34.30 38.26
C GLU A 258 -35.82 33.21 39.23
N ALA A 259 -36.60 32.21 38.75
CA ALA A 259 -37.10 31.02 39.50
C ALA A 259 -37.69 29.91 38.56
N LEU A 260 -37.87 28.66 39.02
CA LEU A 260 -38.01 27.41 38.18
C LEU A 260 -39.47 26.77 37.99
N ARG A 261 -39.80 25.96 36.90
CA ARG A 261 -41.19 25.57 36.33
C ARG A 261 -41.49 24.20 35.49
N VAL A 262 -42.44 24.09 34.42
CA VAL A 262 -42.76 22.97 33.32
C VAL A 262 -43.43 23.28 31.82
N VAL A 263 -43.16 22.66 30.55
CA VAL A 263 -43.90 22.68 29.11
C VAL A 263 -43.47 21.75 27.80
N ARG A 264 -44.18 21.58 26.55
CA ARG A 264 -43.90 20.74 25.19
C ARG A 264 -44.68 21.04 23.71
N PRO A 265 -44.40 20.48 22.40
CA PRO A 265 -44.81 20.89 20.90
C PRO A 265 -45.32 19.93 19.60
N ALA A 266 -45.47 20.31 18.21
CA ALA A 266 -46.06 19.53 16.92
C ALA A 266 -45.84 19.90 15.28
N ARG A 267 -46.40 19.24 14.12
CA ARG A 267 -46.10 19.36 12.52
C ARG A 267 -47.00 18.70 11.23
N ARG A 268 -47.03 19.08 9.83
CA ARG A 268 -47.45 18.29 8.46
C ARG A 268 -47.41 18.84 6.86
N GLU A 269 -47.78 18.11 5.68
CA GLU A 269 -47.44 18.26 4.10
C GLU A 269 -48.38 17.79 2.74
N ALA A 270 -48.15 18.03 1.33
CA ALA A 270 -48.93 17.59 -0.03
C ALA A 270 -48.44 17.79 -1.66
N GLN A 271 -49.04 17.28 -2.88
CA GLN A 271 -48.62 17.33 -4.46
C GLN A 271 -49.57 17.02 -5.86
N PRO A 272 -49.25 17.28 -7.26
CA PRO A 272 -49.98 17.10 -8.71
C PRO A 272 -49.21 16.80 -10.19
N SER A 273 -49.49 16.76 -11.62
CA SER A 273 -50.50 16.61 -12.88
C SER A 273 -49.98 16.63 -14.51
N GLN A 274 -50.69 16.31 -15.73
CA GLN A 274 -50.22 16.27 -17.30
C GLN A 274 -51.18 16.17 -18.70
N GLU A 275 -50.79 16.23 -20.10
CA GLU A 275 -51.60 16.30 -21.50
C GLU A 275 -51.06 15.90 -23.09
N PRO A 276 -51.75 16.06 -24.38
CA PRO A 276 -51.64 15.37 -25.84
C PRO A 276 -51.55 16.06 -27.41
N PRO A 277 -51.70 15.40 -28.70
CA PRO A 277 -51.28 15.78 -30.22
C PRO A 277 -52.17 15.73 -31.66
N ALA A 278 -51.67 15.68 -33.01
CA ALA A 278 -52.31 16.03 -34.46
C ALA A 278 -52.07 15.28 -35.97
N ARG A 279 -52.30 15.85 -37.27
CA ARG A 279 -52.48 15.21 -38.76
C ARG A 279 -51.84 15.78 -40.20
N THR A 280 -52.36 15.57 -41.51
CA THR A 280 -51.71 15.57 -42.97
C THR A 280 -52.47 16.04 -44.39
N VAL A 281 -52.06 15.70 -45.70
CA VAL A 281 -52.22 16.43 -47.12
C VAL A 281 -52.80 15.77 -48.54
N ASP A 282 -52.35 16.05 -49.86
CA ASP A 282 -53.10 16.21 -51.27
C ASP A 282 -52.57 15.67 -52.77
N GLU A 283 -52.85 16.25 -54.04
CA GLU A 283 -53.08 15.67 -55.52
C GLU A 283 -52.13 15.68 -56.89
N ALA A 284 -52.55 16.13 -58.17
CA ALA A 284 -52.64 15.67 -59.69
C ALA A 284 -51.61 15.23 -60.95
N THR A 285 -51.30 15.98 -62.10
CA THR A 285 -50.96 15.50 -63.57
C THR A 285 -49.98 16.29 -64.63
N VAL A 286 -49.39 15.78 -65.82
CA VAL A 286 -47.97 16.25 -66.30
C VAL A 286 -47.14 16.30 -67.69
N GLN A 287 -47.20 15.48 -68.77
CA GLN A 287 -46.03 15.30 -69.76
C GLN A 287 -45.39 16.56 -70.44
N ALA A 288 -46.16 17.48 -71.01
CA ALA A 288 -45.63 18.57 -71.87
C ALA A 288 -44.64 19.51 -71.14
N LEU A 289 -44.76 19.58 -69.81
CA LEU A 289 -43.88 20.36 -68.95
C LEU A 289 -42.41 19.86 -68.99
N LEU A 290 -42.18 18.57 -69.22
CA LEU A 290 -40.83 17.98 -69.32
C LEU A 290 -40.07 18.34 -70.60
N GLU A 291 -40.79 18.71 -71.65
CA GLU A 291 -40.23 19.11 -72.94
C GLU A 291 -39.94 20.63 -72.96
N ALA A 292 -40.66 21.39 -72.12
CA ALA A 292 -40.39 22.79 -71.79
C ALA A 292 -39.41 22.98 -70.60
N GLU A 293 -38.90 21.89 -70.03
CA GLU A 293 -38.04 21.86 -68.83
C GLU A 293 -38.64 22.50 -67.56
N ASP A 294 -39.97 22.66 -67.49
CA ASP A 294 -40.69 23.06 -66.27
C ASP A 294 -40.84 21.86 -65.32
N TYR A 295 -39.71 21.49 -64.75
CA TYR A 295 -39.61 20.43 -63.77
C TYR A 295 -40.28 20.79 -62.43
N ALA A 296 -40.62 22.07 -62.17
CA ALA A 296 -41.22 22.48 -60.91
C ALA A 296 -42.74 22.22 -60.89
N THR A 297 -43.45 22.65 -61.94
CA THR A 297 -44.89 22.39 -62.09
C THR A 297 -45.16 20.88 -62.16
N VAL A 298 -44.26 20.09 -62.75
CA VAL A 298 -44.35 18.62 -62.73
C VAL A 298 -44.50 18.04 -61.32
N LEU A 299 -43.84 18.61 -60.32
CA LEU A 299 -43.81 18.07 -58.96
C LEU A 299 -44.92 18.59 -58.06
N ALA A 300 -45.43 19.79 -58.34
CA ALA A 300 -46.63 20.32 -57.74
C ALA A 300 -47.90 19.61 -58.25
N THR A 301 -47.81 19.01 -59.44
CA THR A 301 -48.95 18.34 -60.05
C THR A 301 -48.92 16.82 -59.84
N VAL A 302 -47.89 16.02 -60.19
CA VAL A 302 -47.96 14.54 -59.96
C VAL A 302 -47.98 14.18 -58.45
N PRO A 303 -48.87 13.30 -57.94
CA PRO A 303 -48.84 12.85 -56.55
C PRO A 303 -47.65 11.91 -56.27
N GLU A 304 -47.27 11.75 -55.00
CA GLU A 304 -46.05 11.02 -54.62
C GLU A 304 -46.09 9.51 -54.91
N ASP A 305 -47.29 8.93 -55.03
CA ASP A 305 -47.55 7.51 -55.27
C ASP A 305 -47.71 7.15 -56.77
N ALA A 306 -47.75 8.12 -57.68
CA ALA A 306 -47.99 7.91 -59.11
C ALA A 306 -47.01 6.94 -59.80
N ASP A 307 -47.52 6.17 -60.77
CA ASP A 307 -46.85 5.02 -61.39
C ASP A 307 -46.54 5.24 -62.91
N GLY A 308 -45.77 4.32 -63.52
CA GLY A 308 -45.54 4.26 -64.96
C GLY A 308 -44.95 5.52 -65.59
N THR A 309 -45.58 6.05 -66.64
CA THR A 309 -45.09 7.24 -67.37
C THR A 309 -45.12 8.52 -66.53
N LEU A 310 -46.07 8.68 -65.61
CA LEU A 310 -46.03 9.80 -64.64
C LEU A 310 -44.90 9.61 -63.63
N ALA A 311 -44.54 8.37 -63.30
CA ALA A 311 -43.40 8.08 -62.46
C ALA A 311 -42.07 8.37 -63.17
N TYR A 312 -41.94 8.03 -64.45
CA TYR A 312 -40.79 8.46 -65.28
C TYR A 312 -40.71 9.99 -65.35
N ALA A 313 -41.84 10.66 -65.53
CA ALA A 313 -41.93 12.12 -65.60
C ALA A 313 -41.48 12.80 -64.30
N ARG A 314 -42.12 12.44 -63.18
CA ARG A 314 -41.76 12.92 -61.84
C ARG A 314 -40.29 12.59 -61.53
N GLY A 315 -39.83 11.39 -61.89
CA GLY A 315 -38.44 10.95 -61.72
C GLY A 315 -37.42 11.76 -62.51
N ARG A 316 -37.67 12.04 -63.80
CA ARG A 316 -36.79 12.87 -64.65
C ARG A 316 -36.76 14.32 -64.16
N ALA A 317 -37.90 14.87 -63.74
CA ALA A 317 -37.99 16.21 -63.17
C ALA A 317 -37.23 16.33 -61.83
N LEU A 318 -37.41 15.36 -60.92
CA LEU A 318 -36.66 15.28 -59.67
C LEU A 318 -35.15 15.15 -59.92
N PHE A 319 -34.74 14.33 -60.90
CA PHE A 319 -33.34 14.20 -61.30
C PHE A 319 -32.74 15.53 -61.79
N ALA A 320 -33.42 16.21 -62.72
CA ALA A 320 -32.94 17.48 -63.29
C ALA A 320 -32.88 18.62 -62.25
N LEU A 321 -33.77 18.61 -61.25
CA LEU A 321 -33.76 19.53 -60.12
C LEU A 321 -32.81 19.14 -58.96
N GLY A 322 -31.98 18.10 -59.14
CA GLY A 322 -31.06 17.63 -58.10
C GLY A 322 -31.73 16.93 -56.91
N ARG A 323 -33.05 16.68 -56.96
CA ARG A 323 -33.85 15.98 -55.95
C ARG A 323 -33.71 14.46 -56.10
N TYR A 324 -32.48 13.98 -56.23
CA TYR A 324 -32.14 12.61 -56.62
C TYR A 324 -32.76 11.55 -55.70
N ALA A 325 -32.87 11.81 -54.39
CA ALA A 325 -33.38 10.86 -53.41
C ALA A 325 -34.85 10.50 -53.67
N GLU A 326 -35.65 11.55 -53.91
CA GLU A 326 -37.04 11.43 -54.29
C GLU A 326 -37.19 10.80 -55.68
N ALA A 327 -36.27 11.11 -56.61
CA ALA A 327 -36.31 10.57 -57.98
C ALA A 327 -36.27 9.04 -58.03
N LEU A 328 -35.61 8.37 -57.08
CA LEU A 328 -35.44 6.91 -57.09
C LEU A 328 -36.76 6.13 -57.08
N GLY A 329 -37.77 6.59 -56.34
CA GLY A 329 -39.06 5.91 -56.25
C GLY A 329 -39.83 5.95 -57.58
N PRO A 330 -40.09 7.13 -58.14
CA PRO A 330 -40.72 7.28 -59.44
C PRO A 330 -39.88 6.68 -60.59
N LEU A 331 -38.54 6.77 -60.56
CA LEU A 331 -37.69 6.10 -61.55
C LEU A 331 -37.76 4.56 -61.45
N GLN A 332 -38.06 3.98 -60.29
CA GLN A 332 -38.32 2.53 -60.16
C GLN A 332 -39.62 2.11 -60.84
N ARG A 333 -40.65 2.93 -60.66
CA ARG A 333 -42.01 2.76 -61.19
C ARG A 333 -42.12 3.10 -62.69
N ALA A 334 -41.09 3.73 -63.26
CA ALA A 334 -41.00 4.08 -64.67
C ALA A 334 -40.84 2.89 -65.63
N HIS A 335 -40.19 1.81 -65.20
CA HIS A 335 -40.02 0.55 -65.94
C HIS A 335 -39.44 0.67 -67.38
N VAL A 336 -38.54 1.63 -67.64
CA VAL A 336 -37.87 1.81 -68.96
C VAL A 336 -36.35 1.96 -68.84
N GLU A 337 -35.59 1.52 -69.84
CA GLU A 337 -34.10 1.51 -69.81
C GLU A 337 -33.48 2.89 -69.58
N ALA A 338 -34.06 3.95 -70.14
CA ALA A 338 -33.62 5.33 -69.88
C ALA A 338 -33.83 5.77 -68.41
N ALA A 339 -34.88 5.25 -67.75
CA ALA A 339 -35.11 5.48 -66.34
C ALA A 339 -34.09 4.73 -65.47
N GLU A 340 -33.73 3.50 -65.84
CA GLU A 340 -32.70 2.73 -65.14
C GLU A 340 -31.30 3.36 -65.29
N HIS A 341 -30.96 3.93 -66.46
CA HIS A 341 -29.72 4.70 -66.61
C HIS A 341 -29.71 5.99 -65.77
N LEU A 342 -30.82 6.75 -65.72
CA LEU A 342 -30.94 7.94 -64.85
C LEU A 342 -30.94 7.56 -63.36
N ARG A 343 -31.62 6.47 -62.98
CA ARG A 343 -31.59 5.87 -61.63
C ARG A 343 -30.17 5.50 -61.23
N LEU A 344 -29.40 4.88 -62.14
CA LEU A 344 -28.03 4.48 -61.89
C LEU A 344 -27.13 5.68 -61.57
N LEU A 345 -27.29 6.78 -62.32
CA LEU A 345 -26.59 8.04 -62.04
C LEU A 345 -27.10 8.70 -60.75
N ALA A 346 -28.41 8.66 -60.47
CA ALA A 346 -28.98 9.19 -59.22
C ALA A 346 -28.43 8.46 -57.98
N LEU A 347 -28.24 7.14 -58.07
CA LEU A 347 -27.59 6.36 -57.01
C LEU A 347 -26.13 6.78 -56.80
N VAL A 348 -25.41 7.25 -57.83
CA VAL A 348 -24.05 7.80 -57.71
C VAL A 348 -24.08 9.17 -57.05
N GLU A 349 -24.96 10.09 -57.46
CA GLU A 349 -25.08 11.42 -56.83
C GLU A 349 -25.55 11.34 -55.37
N LEU A 350 -26.29 10.31 -55.00
CA LEU A 350 -26.72 10.02 -53.61
C LEU A 350 -25.68 9.27 -52.77
N GLY A 351 -24.51 8.93 -53.32
CA GLY A 351 -23.52 8.12 -52.62
C GLY A 351 -23.93 6.66 -52.37
N ARG A 352 -25.01 6.17 -53.01
CA ARG A 352 -25.48 4.78 -52.96
C ARG A 352 -24.65 3.86 -53.89
N TYR A 353 -23.34 4.07 -53.89
CA TYR A 353 -22.38 3.49 -54.83
C TYR A 353 -22.42 1.96 -54.89
N ARG A 354 -22.65 1.28 -53.75
CA ARG A 354 -22.72 -0.19 -53.67
C ARG A 354 -23.86 -0.79 -54.50
N GLU A 355 -24.97 -0.07 -54.68
CA GLU A 355 -26.11 -0.52 -55.47
C GLU A 355 -25.89 -0.26 -56.97
N ALA A 356 -25.21 0.84 -57.31
CA ALA A 356 -24.88 1.17 -58.69
C ALA A 356 -23.74 0.30 -59.27
N LEU A 357 -22.78 -0.12 -58.43
CA LEU A 357 -21.53 -0.72 -58.87
C LEU A 357 -21.67 -1.91 -59.84
N PRO A 358 -22.55 -2.93 -59.61
CA PRO A 358 -22.61 -4.12 -60.47
C PRO A 358 -23.10 -3.85 -61.90
N GLN A 359 -23.78 -2.72 -62.14
CA GLN A 359 -24.18 -2.28 -63.48
C GLN A 359 -23.15 -1.29 -64.06
N LEU A 360 -22.56 -0.40 -63.23
CA LEU A 360 -21.48 0.48 -63.67
C LEU A 360 -20.24 -0.30 -64.14
N GLU A 361 -19.88 -1.41 -63.50
CA GLU A 361 -18.77 -2.28 -63.95
C GLU A 361 -19.01 -2.86 -65.36
N ARG A 362 -20.27 -3.03 -65.77
CA ARG A 362 -20.65 -3.49 -67.12
C ARG A 362 -20.72 -2.33 -68.13
N LEU A 363 -21.09 -1.13 -67.67
CA LEU A 363 -21.33 0.04 -68.51
C LEU A 363 -20.12 0.99 -68.63
N GLY A 364 -19.11 0.90 -67.77
CA GLY A 364 -17.93 1.78 -67.74
C GLY A 364 -16.96 1.72 -68.95
N GLY A 365 -17.31 0.93 -69.96
CA GLY A 365 -16.71 0.96 -71.30
C GLY A 365 -17.56 1.69 -72.36
N ARG A 366 -18.80 2.06 -72.06
CA ARG A 366 -19.76 2.71 -72.98
C ARG A 366 -19.73 4.25 -72.86
N GLY A 367 -18.53 4.83 -73.00
CA GLY A 367 -18.31 6.28 -72.96
C GLY A 367 -18.05 6.86 -71.57
N ASP A 368 -17.57 8.10 -71.55
CA ASP A 368 -16.88 8.66 -70.39
C ASP A 368 -17.80 8.99 -69.21
N THR A 369 -19.09 9.29 -69.44
CA THR A 369 -20.06 9.52 -68.36
C THR A 369 -20.19 8.31 -67.42
N PHE A 370 -20.28 7.09 -67.98
CA PHE A 370 -20.35 5.86 -67.19
C PHE A 370 -18.99 5.47 -66.61
N ALA A 371 -17.89 5.82 -67.26
CA ALA A 371 -16.54 5.63 -66.72
C ALA A 371 -16.26 6.54 -65.52
N LEU A 372 -16.64 7.82 -65.59
CA LEU A 372 -16.55 8.78 -64.49
C LEU A 372 -17.45 8.34 -63.32
N ALA A 373 -18.69 7.92 -63.60
CA ALA A 373 -19.58 7.36 -62.59
C ALA A 373 -19.01 6.08 -61.94
N LEU A 374 -18.37 5.19 -62.71
CA LEU A 374 -17.68 4.01 -62.18
C LEU A 374 -16.47 4.38 -61.33
N GLY A 375 -15.65 5.36 -61.75
CA GLY A 375 -14.51 5.86 -60.98
C GLY A 375 -14.94 6.47 -59.62
N ARG A 376 -15.98 7.30 -59.63
CA ARG A 376 -16.62 7.84 -58.42
C ARG A 376 -17.21 6.72 -57.54
N ALA A 377 -17.84 5.72 -58.12
CA ALA A 377 -18.37 4.58 -57.37
C ALA A 377 -17.27 3.71 -56.75
N TYR A 378 -16.17 3.43 -57.45
CA TYR A 378 -15.01 2.73 -56.88
C TYR A 378 -14.40 3.52 -55.71
N LEU A 379 -14.21 4.82 -55.86
CA LEU A 379 -13.71 5.70 -54.80
C LEU A 379 -14.64 5.67 -53.58
N GLY A 380 -15.95 5.82 -53.81
CA GLY A 380 -16.98 5.83 -52.78
C GLY A 380 -17.21 4.48 -52.05
N VAL A 381 -16.78 3.35 -52.62
CA VAL A 381 -16.74 2.05 -51.90
C VAL A 381 -15.37 1.70 -51.33
N GLY A 382 -14.35 2.56 -51.49
CA GLY A 382 -12.99 2.34 -51.00
C GLY A 382 -12.11 1.45 -51.88
N ARG A 383 -12.50 1.16 -53.13
CA ARG A 383 -11.65 0.50 -54.15
C ARG A 383 -10.72 1.51 -54.81
N ILE A 384 -9.88 2.16 -54.00
CA ILE A 384 -9.06 3.32 -54.36
C ILE A 384 -8.16 3.03 -55.57
N GLU A 385 -7.51 1.87 -55.61
CA GLU A 385 -6.61 1.49 -56.71
C GLU A 385 -7.35 1.32 -58.05
N ASP A 386 -8.58 0.80 -58.04
CA ASP A 386 -9.39 0.70 -59.26
C ASP A 386 -9.99 2.05 -59.65
N ALA A 387 -10.32 2.91 -58.68
CA ALA A 387 -10.72 4.29 -58.92
C ALA A 387 -9.63 5.08 -59.64
N ILE A 388 -8.39 5.05 -59.14
CA ILE A 388 -7.23 5.74 -59.75
C ILE A 388 -7.04 5.31 -61.20
N ARG A 389 -7.10 4.00 -61.50
CA ARG A 389 -6.99 3.47 -62.88
C ARG A 389 -8.04 4.05 -63.83
N VAL A 390 -9.31 4.11 -63.40
CA VAL A 390 -10.41 4.59 -64.23
C VAL A 390 -10.38 6.12 -64.36
N LEU A 391 -10.15 6.83 -63.25
CA LEU A 391 -10.14 8.29 -63.21
C LEU A 391 -8.95 8.90 -63.95
N TRP A 392 -7.76 8.28 -63.91
CA TRP A 392 -6.61 8.67 -64.72
C TRP A 392 -6.89 8.62 -66.23
N ARG A 393 -7.72 7.67 -66.67
CA ARG A 393 -8.16 7.53 -68.07
C ARG A 393 -9.12 8.64 -68.51
N VAL A 394 -9.98 9.13 -67.61
CA VAL A 394 -11.04 10.11 -67.92
C VAL A 394 -10.83 11.49 -67.27
N ARG A 395 -9.61 11.79 -66.81
CA ARG A 395 -9.27 13.05 -66.12
C ARG A 395 -9.73 14.30 -66.87
N GLU A 396 -9.50 14.33 -68.19
CA GLU A 396 -9.83 15.42 -69.12
C GLU A 396 -11.35 15.65 -69.25
N VAL A 397 -12.17 14.66 -68.82
CA VAL A 397 -13.64 14.67 -68.89
C VAL A 397 -14.23 14.77 -67.47
N GLY A 398 -13.64 15.65 -66.64
CA GLY A 398 -14.07 15.89 -65.26
C GLY A 398 -13.62 14.84 -64.24
N GLY A 399 -12.72 13.94 -64.60
CA GLY A 399 -12.16 12.93 -63.69
C GLY A 399 -11.05 13.46 -62.76
N GLU A 400 -10.46 14.62 -63.07
CA GLU A 400 -9.25 15.15 -62.41
C GLU A 400 -9.41 15.36 -60.89
N ALA A 401 -10.39 16.14 -60.43
CA ALA A 401 -10.62 16.38 -59.00
C ALA A 401 -10.92 15.08 -58.20
N TYR A 402 -11.52 14.08 -58.84
CA TYR A 402 -11.74 12.77 -58.22
C TYR A 402 -10.47 11.90 -58.21
N LEU A 403 -9.57 12.08 -59.17
CA LEU A 403 -8.25 11.44 -59.18
C LEU A 403 -7.37 11.99 -58.06
N GLU A 404 -7.35 13.32 -57.85
CA GLU A 404 -6.70 13.96 -56.71
C GLU A 404 -7.24 13.37 -55.39
N GLN A 405 -8.57 13.39 -55.21
CA GLN A 405 -9.24 12.80 -54.04
C GLN A 405 -8.90 11.31 -53.83
N ALA A 406 -8.70 10.55 -54.91
CA ALA A 406 -8.31 9.14 -54.83
C ALA A 406 -6.83 8.96 -54.45
N LEU A 407 -5.93 9.83 -54.94
CA LEU A 407 -4.51 9.84 -54.57
C LEU A 407 -4.34 10.26 -53.10
N ASP A 408 -5.09 11.23 -52.60
CA ASP A 408 -5.10 11.64 -51.19
C ASP A 408 -5.57 10.51 -50.26
N GLN A 409 -6.61 9.77 -50.66
CA GLN A 409 -7.04 8.59 -49.91
C GLN A 409 -6.00 7.46 -49.95
N LEU A 410 -5.28 7.30 -51.06
CA LEU A 410 -4.18 6.34 -51.16
C LEU A 410 -2.99 6.75 -50.28
N ALA A 411 -2.60 8.02 -50.28
CA ALA A 411 -1.56 8.57 -49.43
C ALA A 411 -1.93 8.42 -47.94
N SER A 412 -3.16 8.75 -47.57
CA SER A 412 -3.71 8.53 -46.22
C SER A 412 -3.66 7.06 -45.78
N ARG A 413 -3.90 6.13 -46.72
CA ARG A 413 -3.80 4.67 -46.47
C ARG A 413 -2.34 4.20 -46.36
N ALA A 414 -1.44 4.72 -47.20
CA ALA A 414 -0.01 4.42 -47.14
C ALA A 414 0.65 4.97 -45.86
N PHE A 415 0.26 6.18 -45.42
CA PHE A 415 0.67 6.76 -44.13
C PHE A 415 0.20 5.90 -42.95
N ARG A 416 -1.04 5.38 -42.99
CA ARG A 416 -1.54 4.44 -41.98
C ARG A 416 -0.67 3.18 -41.91
N PHE A 417 -0.41 2.53 -43.05
CA PHE A 417 0.45 1.35 -43.11
C PHE A 417 1.87 1.63 -42.58
N LEU A 418 2.45 2.79 -42.92
CA LEU A 418 3.77 3.20 -42.43
C LEU A 418 3.79 3.35 -40.91
N ARG A 419 2.80 4.05 -40.33
CA ARG A 419 2.62 4.19 -38.87
C ARG A 419 2.40 2.85 -38.16
N GLU A 420 1.85 1.86 -38.86
CA GLU A 420 1.60 0.50 -38.38
C GLU A 420 2.77 -0.47 -38.67
N GLY A 421 3.93 0.04 -39.11
CA GLY A 421 5.14 -0.75 -39.41
C GLY A 421 5.05 -1.61 -40.68
N GLN A 422 3.96 -1.50 -41.44
CA GLN A 422 3.69 -2.29 -42.64
C GLN A 422 4.35 -1.66 -43.88
N TYR A 423 5.66 -1.44 -43.82
CA TYR A 423 6.44 -0.73 -44.84
C TYR A 423 6.33 -1.35 -46.24
N VAL A 424 6.21 -2.68 -46.32
CA VAL A 424 5.97 -3.40 -47.59
C VAL A 424 4.65 -2.97 -48.23
N GLU A 425 3.58 -2.85 -47.44
CA GLU A 425 2.26 -2.43 -47.93
C GLU A 425 2.24 -0.94 -48.30
N ALA A 426 2.88 -0.08 -47.49
CA ALA A 426 3.05 1.33 -47.84
C ALA A 426 3.81 1.49 -49.18
N SER A 427 4.93 0.77 -49.35
CA SER A 427 5.70 0.77 -50.61
C SER A 427 4.86 0.27 -51.78
N ARG A 428 4.07 -0.80 -51.62
CA ARG A 428 3.21 -1.35 -52.69
C ARG A 428 2.19 -0.34 -53.22
N ARG A 429 1.64 0.54 -52.36
CA ARG A 429 0.70 1.59 -52.81
C ARG A 429 1.40 2.69 -53.60
N VAL A 430 2.61 3.09 -53.22
CA VAL A 430 3.40 4.10 -53.94
C VAL A 430 3.93 3.53 -55.26
N GLU A 431 4.43 2.29 -55.25
CA GLU A 431 4.91 1.54 -56.42
C GLU A 431 3.80 1.36 -57.47
N PHE A 432 2.58 1.03 -57.06
CA PHE A 432 1.40 1.00 -57.93
C PHE A 432 1.14 2.35 -58.65
N VAL A 433 1.46 3.49 -58.04
CA VAL A 433 1.35 4.81 -58.68
C VAL A 433 2.58 5.12 -59.54
N GLU A 434 3.79 4.71 -59.13
CA GLU A 434 5.02 4.77 -59.97
C GLU A 434 4.80 4.02 -61.30
N ASP A 435 4.21 2.82 -61.25
CA ASP A 435 3.90 1.96 -62.39
C ASP A 435 2.82 2.54 -63.33
N LEU A 436 1.82 3.26 -62.81
CA LEU A 436 0.78 3.89 -63.62
C LEU A 436 1.28 5.16 -64.33
N SER A 437 2.02 6.01 -63.61
CA SER A 437 2.80 7.11 -64.17
C SER A 437 3.64 7.76 -63.06
N PRO A 438 4.97 7.86 -63.21
CA PRO A 438 5.80 8.58 -62.25
C PRO A 438 5.37 10.04 -62.02
N ALA A 439 4.64 10.66 -62.96
CA ALA A 439 4.11 12.02 -62.80
C ALA A 439 3.01 12.13 -61.73
N LEU A 440 2.31 11.05 -61.40
CA LEU A 440 1.28 11.01 -60.34
C LEU A 440 1.87 10.94 -58.92
N LEU A 441 3.19 10.75 -58.80
CA LEU A 441 3.87 10.79 -57.51
C LEU A 441 4.09 12.24 -57.04
N GLY A 442 3.06 12.78 -56.39
CA GLY A 442 3.13 14.03 -55.63
C GLY A 442 4.04 13.92 -54.38
N ARG A 443 4.25 15.07 -53.71
CA ARG A 443 5.18 15.21 -52.57
C ARG A 443 4.96 14.16 -51.49
N ASP A 444 3.71 13.95 -51.10
CA ASP A 444 3.34 13.04 -50.00
C ASP A 444 3.58 11.58 -50.37
N LEU A 445 3.23 11.15 -51.58
CA LEU A 445 3.51 9.78 -52.05
C LEU A 445 5.02 9.53 -52.20
N LEU A 446 5.79 10.52 -52.66
CA LEU A 446 7.26 10.44 -52.68
C LEU A 446 7.85 10.34 -51.27
N TYR A 447 7.35 11.13 -50.31
CA TYR A 447 7.79 11.10 -48.91
C TYR A 447 7.48 9.74 -48.25
N LEU A 448 6.25 9.25 -48.37
CA LEU A 448 5.83 7.96 -47.83
C LEU A 448 6.60 6.80 -48.48
N GLY A 449 6.85 6.89 -49.79
CA GLY A 449 7.67 5.94 -50.52
C GLY A 449 9.13 5.94 -50.09
N LEU A 450 9.72 7.12 -49.86
CA LEU A 450 11.09 7.28 -49.36
C LEU A 450 11.27 6.63 -48.00
N GLN A 451 10.41 6.97 -47.03
CA GLN A 451 10.46 6.43 -45.68
C GLN A 451 10.30 4.89 -45.69
N ALA A 452 9.28 4.38 -46.40
CA ALA A 452 9.07 2.94 -46.53
C ALA A 452 10.25 2.22 -47.22
N ALA A 453 10.93 2.86 -48.19
CA ALA A 453 12.09 2.30 -48.86
C ALA A 453 13.36 2.32 -47.99
N LEU A 454 13.56 3.33 -47.14
CA LEU A 454 14.68 3.37 -46.18
C LEU A 454 14.54 2.27 -45.13
N GLU A 455 13.36 2.13 -44.52
CA GLU A 455 13.09 1.09 -43.50
C GLU A 455 13.31 -0.35 -44.04
N GLN A 456 12.93 -0.61 -45.29
CA GLN A 456 13.19 -1.89 -45.94
C GLN A 456 14.65 -2.06 -46.40
N GLY A 457 15.44 -0.98 -46.48
CA GLY A 457 16.79 -0.96 -47.04
C GLY A 457 16.82 -1.07 -48.56
N LEU A 458 15.77 -0.62 -49.25
CA LEU A 458 15.65 -0.58 -50.70
C LEU A 458 16.39 0.64 -51.27
N TRP A 459 17.70 0.71 -51.05
CA TRP A 459 18.53 1.91 -51.23
C TRP A 459 18.36 2.59 -52.60
N GLY A 460 18.35 1.81 -53.69
CA GLY A 460 18.17 2.34 -55.06
C GLY A 460 16.74 2.79 -55.42
N ARG A 461 15.75 2.51 -54.56
CA ARG A 461 14.39 3.10 -54.62
C ARG A 461 14.33 4.35 -53.74
N ALA A 462 14.88 4.28 -52.52
CA ALA A 462 15.02 5.42 -51.64
C ALA A 462 15.77 6.59 -52.30
N GLU A 463 16.92 6.33 -52.97
CA GLU A 463 17.69 7.37 -53.65
C GLU A 463 16.91 8.05 -54.80
N ARG A 464 16.07 7.31 -55.55
CA ARG A 464 15.20 7.92 -56.59
C ARG A 464 14.14 8.84 -56.00
N TYR A 465 13.43 8.38 -54.97
CA TYR A 465 12.38 9.18 -54.33
C TYR A 465 12.99 10.40 -53.61
N ALA A 466 14.13 10.21 -52.95
CA ALA A 466 14.90 11.29 -52.32
C ALA A 466 15.39 12.33 -53.33
N GLN A 467 15.93 11.91 -54.48
CA GLN A 467 16.34 12.81 -55.55
C GLN A 467 15.15 13.63 -56.07
N ARG A 468 14.01 13.00 -56.35
CA ARG A 468 12.81 13.72 -56.81
C ARG A 468 12.28 14.73 -55.79
N LEU A 469 12.32 14.40 -54.50
CA LEU A 469 11.99 15.35 -53.42
C LEU A 469 12.99 16.50 -53.36
N TYR A 470 14.28 16.20 -53.47
CA TYR A 470 15.38 17.17 -53.46
C TYR A 470 15.27 18.18 -54.62
N ASP A 471 14.94 17.69 -55.82
CA ASP A 471 14.71 18.47 -57.05
C ASP A 471 13.46 19.35 -56.95
N LEU A 472 12.43 18.89 -56.22
CA LEU A 472 11.24 19.67 -55.86
C LEU A 472 11.49 20.71 -54.74
N GLY A 473 12.72 20.79 -54.23
CA GLY A 473 13.13 21.71 -53.16
C GLY A 473 13.07 21.14 -51.74
N GLU A 474 12.44 19.98 -51.54
CA GLU A 474 12.14 19.44 -50.20
C GLU A 474 13.40 19.01 -49.43
N ALA A 475 13.58 19.56 -48.22
CA ALA A 475 14.75 19.30 -47.38
C ALA A 475 14.90 17.82 -47.00
N ILE A 476 13.79 17.11 -46.77
CA ILE A 476 13.77 15.67 -46.52
C ILE A 476 14.35 14.84 -47.69
N GLY A 477 14.32 15.36 -48.92
CA GLY A 477 15.00 14.74 -50.06
C GLY A 477 16.52 14.70 -49.87
N ALA A 478 17.12 15.78 -49.35
CA ALA A 478 18.55 15.83 -49.03
C ALA A 478 18.91 14.83 -47.91
N VAL A 479 18.06 14.73 -46.88
CA VAL A 479 18.20 13.71 -45.82
C VAL A 479 18.13 12.30 -46.40
N GLY A 480 17.15 12.01 -47.27
CA GLY A 480 16.98 10.72 -47.91
C GLY A 480 18.19 10.31 -48.77
N LEU A 481 18.78 11.26 -49.52
CA LEU A 481 20.00 11.04 -50.31
C LEU A 481 21.19 10.68 -49.40
N ALA A 482 21.35 11.37 -48.27
CA ALA A 482 22.39 11.06 -47.30
C ALA A 482 22.20 9.66 -46.70
N PHE A 483 21.00 9.34 -46.22
CA PHE A 483 20.73 8.06 -45.55
C PHE A 483 20.80 6.86 -46.49
N ALA A 484 20.31 6.98 -47.73
CA ALA A 484 20.43 5.94 -48.76
C ALA A 484 21.91 5.62 -49.09
N ARG A 485 22.78 6.64 -49.12
CA ARG A 485 24.23 6.47 -49.37
C ARG A 485 25.00 5.94 -48.17
N LEU A 486 24.63 6.36 -46.96
CA LEU A 486 25.14 5.76 -45.72
C LEU A 486 24.65 4.33 -45.48
N LYS A 487 23.56 3.93 -46.14
CA LYS A 487 22.81 2.69 -45.87
C LYS A 487 22.32 2.63 -44.42
N ALA A 488 22.01 3.80 -43.86
CA ALA A 488 21.42 3.96 -42.54
C ALA A 488 19.89 3.88 -42.65
N ARG A 489 19.26 3.09 -41.77
CA ARG A 489 17.79 3.03 -41.63
C ARG A 489 17.32 3.97 -40.53
N THR A 490 17.91 3.81 -39.35
CA THR A 490 17.52 4.47 -38.11
C THR A 490 18.61 5.44 -37.61
N PRO A 491 18.36 6.28 -36.58
CA PRO A 491 19.36 7.15 -35.99
C PRO A 491 20.57 6.40 -35.42
N GLU A 492 20.37 5.23 -34.82
CA GLU A 492 21.39 4.41 -34.15
C GLU A 492 22.41 3.86 -35.15
N ALA A 493 21.97 3.61 -36.40
CA ALA A 493 22.88 3.18 -37.47
C ALA A 493 24.02 4.19 -37.68
N LEU A 494 23.77 5.50 -37.50
CA LEU A 494 24.78 6.56 -37.59
C LEU A 494 25.91 6.40 -36.56
N GLU A 495 25.70 5.71 -35.45
CA GLU A 495 26.75 5.41 -34.46
C GLU A 495 27.84 4.52 -35.07
N SER A 496 27.45 3.54 -35.90
CA SER A 496 28.35 2.60 -36.55
C SER A 496 29.01 3.14 -37.83
N VAL A 497 28.46 4.20 -38.44
CA VAL A 497 28.99 4.77 -39.69
C VAL A 497 30.39 5.34 -39.50
N ARG A 498 31.35 4.94 -40.36
CA ARG A 498 32.73 5.44 -40.30
C ARG A 498 32.78 6.92 -40.66
N LEU A 499 33.63 7.68 -39.96
CA LEU A 499 33.79 9.13 -40.14
C LEU A 499 33.90 9.56 -41.62
N ARG A 500 34.69 8.85 -42.42
CA ARG A 500 34.86 9.12 -43.87
C ARG A 500 33.56 9.03 -44.68
N GLU A 501 32.64 8.15 -44.30
CA GLU A 501 31.37 7.91 -44.99
C GLU A 501 30.34 8.97 -44.57
N LEU A 502 30.28 9.29 -43.26
CA LEU A 502 29.47 10.40 -42.74
C LEU A 502 29.92 11.76 -43.32
N LYS A 503 31.23 11.97 -43.49
CA LYS A 503 31.80 13.16 -44.11
C LYS A 503 31.43 13.29 -45.60
N ALA A 504 31.35 12.18 -46.33
CA ALA A 504 31.02 12.18 -47.76
C ALA A 504 29.58 12.63 -48.08
N VAL A 505 28.66 12.56 -47.10
CA VAL A 505 27.28 13.04 -47.25
C VAL A 505 27.03 14.41 -46.60
N GLU A 506 28.03 15.02 -45.97
CA GLU A 506 27.95 16.35 -45.33
C GLU A 506 27.29 17.44 -46.21
N PRO A 507 27.53 17.54 -47.54
CA PRO A 507 26.87 18.54 -48.37
C PRO A 507 25.33 18.42 -48.35
N TYR A 508 24.81 17.19 -48.42
CA TYR A 508 23.36 16.93 -48.36
C TYR A 508 22.79 17.20 -46.97
N LEU A 509 23.52 16.85 -45.91
CA LEU A 509 23.10 17.15 -44.53
C LEU A 509 23.09 18.67 -44.27
N THR A 510 24.04 19.41 -44.85
CA THR A 510 24.14 20.87 -44.72
C THR A 510 23.02 21.57 -45.51
N ASP A 511 22.77 21.15 -46.75
CA ASP A 511 21.69 21.68 -47.58
C ASP A 511 20.29 21.33 -47.03
N ALA A 512 20.12 20.15 -46.42
CA ALA A 512 18.92 19.82 -45.65
C ALA A 512 18.66 20.92 -44.61
N VAL A 513 19.60 21.10 -43.65
CA VAL A 513 19.48 22.06 -42.54
C VAL A 513 19.36 23.52 -43.02
N ALA A 514 19.97 23.87 -44.15
CA ALA A 514 19.87 25.21 -44.74
C ALA A 514 18.48 25.50 -45.35
N ARG A 515 17.82 24.49 -45.94
CA ARG A 515 16.45 24.61 -46.47
C ARG A 515 15.40 24.57 -45.35
N ARG A 516 15.58 23.68 -44.37
CA ARG A 516 14.70 23.46 -43.22
C ARG A 516 15.46 22.71 -42.13
N GLU A 517 15.23 23.00 -40.86
CA GLU A 517 15.92 22.34 -39.75
C GLU A 517 15.47 20.88 -39.53
N GLU A 518 15.80 19.99 -40.46
CA GLU A 518 15.46 18.56 -40.44
C GLU A 518 16.25 17.83 -39.34
N PRO A 519 15.62 17.36 -38.24
CA PRO A 519 16.36 16.98 -37.03
C PRO A 519 17.34 15.80 -37.24
N MET A 520 17.04 14.89 -38.15
CA MET A 520 17.93 13.78 -38.54
C MET A 520 19.25 14.27 -39.15
N ALA A 521 19.22 15.36 -39.93
CA ALA A 521 20.42 15.96 -40.51
C ALA A 521 21.21 16.76 -39.47
N VAL A 522 20.50 17.46 -38.57
CA VAL A 522 21.11 18.14 -37.42
C VAL A 522 21.85 17.14 -36.51
N LEU A 523 21.25 15.99 -36.19
CA LEU A 523 21.93 14.91 -35.45
C LEU A 523 23.16 14.41 -36.21
N ALA A 524 23.02 14.08 -37.51
CA ALA A 524 24.11 13.54 -38.31
C ALA A 524 25.31 14.50 -38.39
N LEU A 525 25.08 15.82 -38.49
CA LEU A 525 26.11 16.84 -38.40
C LEU A 525 26.72 16.95 -36.99
N GLY A 526 25.92 16.83 -35.93
CA GLY A 526 26.41 16.80 -34.55
C GLY A 526 27.34 15.61 -34.28
N LEU A 527 26.96 14.41 -34.72
CA LEU A 527 27.78 13.20 -34.66
C LEU A 527 29.06 13.32 -35.52
N LEU A 528 28.96 13.96 -36.69
CA LEU A 528 30.12 14.25 -37.54
C LEU A 528 31.12 15.17 -36.81
N ARG A 529 30.66 16.32 -36.29
CA ARG A 529 31.49 17.28 -35.55
C ARG A 529 32.10 16.67 -34.30
N TYR A 530 31.36 15.83 -33.58
CA TYR A 530 31.90 15.11 -32.42
C TYR A 530 33.07 14.20 -32.81
N ARG A 531 32.93 13.43 -33.91
CA ARG A 531 34.00 12.55 -34.43
C ARG A 531 35.14 13.31 -35.11
N GLU A 532 34.93 14.54 -35.56
CA GLU A 532 35.98 15.48 -35.98
C GLU A 532 36.73 16.14 -34.80
N GLY A 533 36.32 15.89 -33.54
CA GLY A 533 36.89 16.56 -32.36
C GLY A 533 36.42 18.01 -32.16
N ARG A 534 35.46 18.48 -32.96
CA ARG A 534 34.94 19.85 -32.97
C ARG A 534 33.81 19.97 -31.95
N HIS A 535 34.14 19.77 -30.68
CA HIS A 535 33.15 19.53 -29.62
C HIS A 535 32.18 20.70 -29.37
N GLU A 536 32.59 21.95 -29.63
CA GLU A 536 31.70 23.13 -29.52
C GLU A 536 30.59 23.11 -30.58
N GLU A 537 30.95 22.90 -31.86
CA GLU A 537 29.98 22.73 -32.95
C GLU A 537 29.14 21.47 -32.76
N ALA A 538 29.74 20.39 -32.26
CA ALA A 538 29.02 19.18 -31.92
C ALA A 538 27.93 19.46 -30.89
N ALA A 539 28.26 20.14 -29.79
CA ALA A 539 27.29 20.51 -28.76
C ALA A 539 26.17 21.39 -29.33
N TYR A 540 26.50 22.38 -30.17
CA TYR A 540 25.52 23.25 -30.83
C TYR A 540 24.52 22.48 -31.71
N PHE A 541 24.99 21.56 -32.56
CA PHE A 541 24.09 20.74 -33.37
C PHE A 541 23.33 19.70 -32.54
N LEU A 542 23.98 19.01 -31.60
CA LEU A 542 23.33 17.98 -30.78
C LEU A 542 22.24 18.55 -29.87
N GLU A 543 22.42 19.75 -29.32
CA GLU A 543 21.39 20.43 -28.54
C GLU A 543 20.18 20.84 -29.39
N ARG A 544 20.38 21.25 -30.65
CA ARG A 544 19.28 21.52 -31.60
C ARG A 544 18.53 20.24 -31.98
N ALA A 545 19.27 19.17 -32.31
CA ALA A 545 18.70 17.86 -32.63
C ALA A 545 17.87 17.27 -31.47
N ALA A 546 18.26 17.55 -30.21
CA ALA A 546 17.55 17.10 -29.03
C ALA A 546 16.27 17.92 -28.70
N ARG A 547 16.13 19.15 -29.23
CA ARG A 547 14.95 20.00 -29.05
C ARG A 547 13.85 19.72 -30.09
N GLU A 548 14.22 19.66 -31.37
CA GLU A 548 13.27 19.44 -32.47
C GLU A 548 13.01 17.93 -32.74
N GLY A 549 13.71 17.06 -32.02
CA GLY A 549 13.72 15.62 -32.24
C GLY A 549 12.57 14.82 -31.61
N ARG A 550 12.49 13.53 -31.95
CA ARG A 550 11.56 12.55 -31.37
C ARG A 550 12.22 11.18 -31.21
N GLY A 551 11.77 10.41 -30.22
CA GLY A 551 12.22 9.03 -29.98
C GLY A 551 13.72 8.88 -29.72
N ASP A 552 14.26 7.71 -30.04
CA ASP A 552 15.63 7.25 -29.82
C ASP A 552 16.69 8.26 -30.31
N MET A 553 16.39 8.99 -31.39
CA MET A 553 17.20 10.08 -31.93
C MET A 553 17.56 11.15 -30.87
N VAL A 554 16.61 11.48 -29.99
CA VAL A 554 16.79 12.43 -28.87
C VAL A 554 17.68 11.81 -27.78
N GLY A 555 17.55 10.50 -27.55
CA GLY A 555 18.43 9.74 -26.68
C GLY A 555 19.89 9.77 -27.15
N ILE A 556 20.12 9.56 -28.45
CA ILE A 556 21.45 9.71 -29.06
C ILE A 556 21.94 11.16 -28.97
N ALA A 557 21.10 12.13 -29.32
CA ALA A 557 21.48 13.55 -29.30
C ALA A 557 21.96 13.97 -27.90
N TYR A 558 21.22 13.62 -26.84
CA TYR A 558 21.63 13.88 -25.46
C TYR A 558 22.84 13.06 -25.01
N HIS A 559 23.00 11.80 -25.46
CA HIS A 559 24.17 10.99 -25.13
C HIS A 559 25.47 11.64 -25.64
N TYR A 560 25.52 12.02 -26.92
CA TYR A 560 26.70 12.68 -27.48
C TYR A 560 26.85 14.13 -27.00
N LEU A 561 25.77 14.83 -26.62
CA LEU A 561 25.84 16.14 -25.98
C LEU A 561 26.53 16.06 -24.62
N ALA A 562 26.22 15.02 -23.82
CA ALA A 562 26.91 14.74 -22.57
C ALA A 562 28.41 14.50 -22.79
N LEU A 563 28.77 13.66 -23.77
CA LEU A 563 30.17 13.39 -24.13
C LEU A 563 30.90 14.63 -24.65
N ALA A 564 30.26 15.46 -25.49
CA ALA A 564 30.82 16.72 -25.98
C ALA A 564 31.06 17.70 -24.83
N ARG A 565 30.09 17.86 -23.92
CA ARG A 565 30.23 18.71 -22.73
C ARG A 565 31.28 18.19 -21.75
N ARG A 566 31.48 16.87 -21.65
CA ARG A 566 32.58 16.24 -20.89
C ARG A 566 33.94 16.55 -21.52
N ALA A 567 34.08 16.46 -22.84
CA ALA A 567 35.30 16.87 -23.55
C ALA A 567 35.61 18.38 -23.38
N LEU A 568 34.57 19.21 -23.37
CA LEU A 568 34.64 20.66 -23.09
C LEU A 568 34.76 21.02 -21.59
N LYS A 569 34.84 20.02 -20.69
CA LYS A 569 35.00 20.22 -19.23
C LYS A 569 33.89 21.05 -18.56
N HIS A 570 32.64 20.90 -19.00
CA HIS A 570 31.48 21.49 -18.31
C HIS A 570 31.31 20.92 -16.88
N PRO A 571 30.57 21.61 -16.00
CA PRO A 571 30.22 21.09 -14.68
C PRO A 571 29.55 19.72 -14.76
N ILE A 572 29.92 18.82 -13.85
CA ILE A 572 29.49 17.42 -13.85
C ILE A 572 27.96 17.25 -13.76
N GLN A 573 27.28 18.08 -12.98
CA GLN A 573 25.81 18.17 -12.93
C GLN A 573 25.19 18.38 -14.33
N SER A 574 25.83 19.18 -15.20
CA SER A 574 25.37 19.41 -16.57
C SER A 574 25.56 18.16 -17.44
N ILE A 575 26.72 17.52 -17.36
CA ILE A 575 27.05 16.29 -18.12
C ILE A 575 26.08 15.15 -17.75
N LEU A 576 25.92 14.91 -16.44
CA LEU A 576 25.02 13.89 -15.92
C LEU A 576 23.55 14.24 -16.18
N GLY A 577 23.17 15.52 -16.16
CA GLY A 577 21.85 16.00 -16.55
C GLY A 577 21.52 15.86 -18.04
N GLU A 578 22.52 15.74 -18.92
CA GLU A 578 22.34 15.29 -20.31
C GLU A 578 22.24 13.75 -20.38
N HIS A 579 23.08 12.99 -19.65
CA HIS A 579 22.94 11.53 -19.59
C HIS A 579 21.57 11.08 -19.05
N LYS A 580 21.02 11.73 -18.02
CA LYS A 580 19.65 11.48 -17.54
C LYS A 580 18.60 11.68 -18.65
N ARG A 581 18.71 12.75 -19.43
CA ARG A 581 17.79 13.02 -20.56
C ARG A 581 17.99 12.04 -21.71
N ALA A 582 19.21 11.56 -21.95
CA ALA A 582 19.46 10.46 -22.88
C ALA A 582 18.75 9.16 -22.44
N HIS A 583 18.85 8.83 -21.15
CA HIS A 583 18.27 7.61 -20.57
C HIS A 583 16.75 7.50 -20.81
N ALA A 584 16.03 8.62 -20.68
CA ALA A 584 14.57 8.69 -20.84
C ALA A 584 14.06 8.33 -22.25
N TYR A 585 14.92 8.36 -23.28
CA TYR A 585 14.61 7.89 -24.64
C TYR A 585 15.37 6.62 -25.02
N ARG A 586 16.50 6.34 -24.37
CA ARG A 586 17.38 5.21 -24.66
C ARG A 586 17.97 4.65 -23.35
N PRO A 587 17.41 3.56 -22.80
CA PRO A 587 17.91 2.95 -21.58
C PRO A 587 19.40 2.62 -21.62
N TYR A 588 20.08 2.78 -20.48
CA TYR A 588 21.47 2.39 -20.27
C TYR A 588 21.51 1.07 -19.46
N PRO A 589 22.57 0.25 -19.58
CA PRO A 589 22.75 -0.92 -18.74
C PRO A 589 23.02 -0.53 -17.27
N ALA A 590 22.61 -1.37 -16.32
CA ALA A 590 22.73 -1.14 -14.88
C ALA A 590 24.13 -0.68 -14.44
N GLY A 591 25.20 -1.31 -14.95
CA GLY A 591 26.58 -0.91 -14.60
C GLY A 591 26.99 0.50 -15.04
N ALA A 592 26.43 1.02 -16.14
CA ALA A 592 26.68 2.39 -16.57
C ALA A 592 25.91 3.41 -15.72
N LEU A 593 24.67 3.08 -15.36
CA LEU A 593 23.85 3.89 -14.44
C LEU A 593 24.44 3.92 -13.03
N PHE A 594 25.00 2.80 -12.57
CA PHE A 594 25.65 2.69 -11.27
C PHE A 594 26.92 3.55 -11.19
N ALA A 595 27.75 3.54 -12.23
CA ALA A 595 28.88 4.46 -12.34
C ALA A 595 28.45 5.94 -12.36
N MET A 596 27.34 6.28 -13.04
CA MET A 596 26.78 7.64 -13.01
C MET A 596 26.22 8.02 -11.63
N ALA A 597 25.64 7.08 -10.87
CA ALA A 597 25.17 7.31 -9.51
C ALA A 597 26.34 7.55 -8.52
N GLN A 598 27.45 6.81 -8.69
CA GLN A 598 28.69 7.04 -7.95
C GLN A 598 29.30 8.41 -8.29
N GLU A 599 29.46 8.72 -9.58
CA GLU A 599 30.01 10.01 -10.05
C GLU A 599 29.14 11.21 -9.60
N ALA A 600 27.81 11.04 -9.53
CA ALA A 600 26.89 12.04 -8.98
C ALA A 600 27.11 12.24 -7.46
N LEU A 601 27.25 11.18 -6.67
CA LEU A 601 27.49 11.31 -5.22
C LEU A 601 28.87 11.91 -4.92
N GLU A 602 29.91 11.49 -5.64
CA GLU A 602 31.27 12.07 -5.52
C GLU A 602 31.29 13.57 -5.87
N ALA A 603 30.40 14.01 -6.78
CA ALA A 603 30.18 15.42 -7.10
C ALA A 603 29.33 16.20 -6.06
N GLY A 604 28.73 15.52 -5.08
CA GLY A 604 27.78 16.10 -4.13
C GLY A 604 26.33 16.22 -4.63
N GLU A 605 26.04 15.74 -5.84
CA GLU A 605 24.73 15.80 -6.51
C GLU A 605 23.78 14.69 -6.02
N ALA A 606 23.54 14.63 -4.71
CA ALA A 606 22.83 13.52 -4.06
C ALA A 606 21.40 13.25 -4.59
N VAL A 607 20.72 14.27 -5.13
CA VAL A 607 19.41 14.10 -5.80
C VAL A 607 19.58 13.30 -7.09
N LEU A 608 20.53 13.69 -7.94
CA LEU A 608 20.80 13.05 -9.22
C LEU A 608 21.38 11.64 -9.02
N ALA A 609 22.14 11.42 -7.94
CA ALA A 609 22.63 10.11 -7.54
C ALA A 609 21.49 9.14 -7.18
N ARG A 610 20.45 9.60 -6.45
CA ARG A 610 19.22 8.82 -6.18
C ARG A 610 18.45 8.50 -7.47
N GLU A 611 18.35 9.45 -8.39
CA GLU A 611 17.65 9.21 -9.67
C GLU A 611 18.35 8.14 -10.50
N PHE A 612 19.68 8.18 -10.62
CA PHE A 612 20.43 7.10 -11.27
C PHE A 612 20.32 5.77 -10.51
N LEU A 613 20.33 5.78 -9.18
CA LEU A 613 20.14 4.58 -8.36
C LEU A 613 18.74 3.95 -8.57
N SER A 614 17.70 4.74 -8.80
CA SER A 614 16.39 4.24 -9.24
C SER A 614 16.52 3.52 -10.58
N TYR A 615 17.14 4.15 -11.59
CA TYR A 615 17.35 3.52 -12.90
C TYR A 615 18.23 2.25 -12.83
N VAL A 616 19.14 2.15 -11.86
CA VAL A 616 19.91 0.91 -11.58
C VAL A 616 18.99 -0.21 -11.07
N ARG A 617 18.01 0.09 -10.20
CA ARG A 617 16.97 -0.88 -9.81
C ARG A 617 16.11 -1.28 -11.00
N ASP A 618 15.65 -0.31 -11.80
CA ASP A 618 14.81 -0.54 -12.99
C ASP A 618 15.51 -1.41 -14.06
N ALA A 619 16.85 -1.33 -14.13
CA ALA A 619 17.70 -2.14 -15.02
C ALA A 619 18.08 -3.52 -14.44
N GLY A 620 17.61 -3.89 -13.24
CA GLY A 620 17.87 -5.17 -12.57
C GLY A 620 19.22 -5.20 -11.85
N LEU A 621 19.20 -5.33 -10.52
CA LEU A 621 20.41 -5.33 -9.67
C LEU A 621 21.30 -6.56 -9.91
N GLU A 622 20.71 -7.68 -10.34
CA GLU A 622 21.39 -8.91 -10.74
C GLU A 622 22.32 -8.77 -11.96
N HIS A 623 22.22 -7.68 -12.72
CA HIS A 623 23.13 -7.36 -13.81
C HIS A 623 24.42 -6.65 -13.35
N LEU A 624 24.57 -6.37 -12.05
CA LEU A 624 25.81 -5.85 -11.46
C LEU A 624 26.73 -7.01 -11.02
N PRO A 625 28.07 -6.90 -11.17
CA PRO A 625 29.00 -7.88 -10.65
C PRO A 625 28.90 -8.01 -9.12
N ALA A 626 28.99 -9.24 -8.60
CA ALA A 626 28.90 -9.50 -7.16
C ALA A 626 29.94 -8.71 -6.33
N GLU A 627 31.11 -8.42 -6.90
CA GLU A 627 32.17 -7.59 -6.31
C GLU A 627 31.70 -6.15 -6.01
N GLU A 628 30.74 -5.61 -6.77
CA GLU A 628 30.20 -4.26 -6.56
C GLU A 628 29.14 -4.21 -5.44
N THR A 629 28.64 -5.35 -4.93
CA THR A 629 27.55 -5.41 -3.94
C THR A 629 27.83 -4.54 -2.71
N VAL A 630 29.04 -4.60 -2.14
CA VAL A 630 29.39 -3.80 -0.96
C VAL A 630 29.42 -2.31 -1.27
N LYS A 631 29.82 -1.91 -2.48
CA LYS A 631 29.79 -0.50 -2.92
C LYS A 631 28.36 -0.04 -3.17
N LEU A 632 27.51 -0.87 -3.77
CA LEU A 632 26.08 -0.62 -3.96
C LEU A 632 25.37 -0.43 -2.62
N VAL A 633 25.58 -1.34 -1.67
CA VAL A 633 25.00 -1.25 -0.31
C VAL A 633 25.44 0.03 0.40
N ARG A 634 26.71 0.45 0.27
CA ARG A 634 27.20 1.74 0.81
C ARG A 634 26.58 2.96 0.10
N LEU A 635 26.40 2.90 -1.22
CA LEU A 635 25.75 3.96 -2.00
C LEU A 635 24.27 4.12 -1.60
N VAL A 636 23.54 3.01 -1.47
CA VAL A 636 22.15 2.98 -1.00
C VAL A 636 22.06 3.48 0.45
N GLU A 637 22.96 3.05 1.34
CA GLU A 637 22.98 3.50 2.74
C GLU A 637 23.21 5.02 2.85
N ALA A 638 24.14 5.58 2.06
CA ALA A 638 24.45 7.01 2.05
C ALA A 638 23.32 7.87 1.43
N LEU A 639 22.59 7.33 0.44
CA LEU A 639 21.55 8.07 -0.28
C LEU A 639 20.16 7.90 0.32
N GLU A 640 19.79 6.71 0.77
CA GLU A 640 18.41 6.32 1.12
C GLU A 640 18.28 5.77 2.54
N GLY A 641 19.38 5.26 3.12
CA GLY A 641 19.47 4.83 4.51
C GLY A 641 19.59 3.31 4.70
N PRO A 642 19.68 2.85 5.96
CA PRO A 642 20.08 1.48 6.27
C PRO A 642 19.04 0.41 5.93
N TRP A 643 17.76 0.77 5.81
CA TRP A 643 16.69 -0.16 5.42
C TRP A 643 16.86 -0.64 3.97
N GLU A 644 16.87 0.30 3.01
CA GLU A 644 17.06 -0.01 1.59
C GLU A 644 18.39 -0.74 1.35
N ALA A 645 19.46 -0.33 2.04
CA ALA A 645 20.76 -0.97 1.98
C ALA A 645 20.73 -2.43 2.49
N PHE A 646 19.92 -2.71 3.52
CA PHE A 646 19.67 -4.07 4.00
C PHE A 646 18.83 -4.89 3.04
N CYS A 647 17.76 -4.34 2.47
CA CYS A 647 16.93 -5.07 1.49
C CYS A 647 17.76 -5.53 0.28
N VAL A 648 18.61 -4.64 -0.24
CA VAL A 648 19.57 -4.96 -1.32
C VAL A 648 20.56 -6.06 -0.90
N LEU A 649 21.11 -5.99 0.31
CA LEU A 649 22.07 -6.99 0.81
C LEU A 649 21.42 -8.35 1.14
N SER A 650 20.22 -8.36 1.73
CA SER A 650 19.46 -9.57 2.05
C SER A 650 19.09 -10.33 0.77
N GLY A 651 18.58 -9.62 -0.25
CA GLY A 651 18.32 -10.21 -1.57
C GLY A 651 19.58 -10.66 -2.32
N ALA A 652 20.79 -10.25 -1.91
CA ALA A 652 22.04 -10.83 -2.41
C ALA A 652 22.47 -12.07 -1.59
N LEU A 653 22.28 -12.04 -0.26
CA LEU A 653 22.56 -13.14 0.66
C LEU A 653 21.73 -14.39 0.34
N GLU A 654 20.43 -14.25 0.04
CA GLU A 654 19.55 -15.37 -0.33
C GLU A 654 20.01 -16.15 -1.56
N ARG A 655 20.73 -15.50 -2.47
CA ARG A 655 21.29 -16.10 -3.69
C ARG A 655 22.72 -16.63 -3.47
N THR A 656 23.27 -16.53 -2.26
CA THR A 656 24.65 -16.86 -1.91
C THR A 656 24.72 -18.08 -1.00
N LEU A 657 25.11 -19.24 -1.53
CA LEU A 657 25.15 -20.52 -0.79
C LEU A 657 26.05 -20.52 0.46
N THR A 658 27.07 -19.65 0.49
CA THR A 658 27.99 -19.48 1.63
C THR A 658 28.29 -17.99 1.84
N PRO A 659 27.48 -17.26 2.65
CA PRO A 659 27.76 -15.87 3.00
C PRO A 659 29.14 -15.68 3.65
N THR A 660 29.82 -14.58 3.32
CA THR A 660 31.06 -14.18 4.02
C THR A 660 30.71 -13.59 5.40
N ARG A 661 31.63 -13.70 6.36
CA ARG A 661 31.44 -13.11 7.70
C ARG A 661 31.22 -11.59 7.61
N GLU A 662 31.90 -10.92 6.68
CA GLU A 662 31.76 -9.47 6.43
C GLU A 662 30.37 -9.10 5.90
N HIS A 663 29.78 -9.88 4.98
CA HIS A 663 28.41 -9.62 4.51
C HIS A 663 27.37 -9.87 5.61
N LEU A 664 27.53 -10.90 6.45
CA LEU A 664 26.65 -11.14 7.59
C LEU A 664 26.78 -10.06 8.67
N GLU A 665 28.01 -9.63 8.99
CA GLU A 665 28.28 -8.54 9.94
C GLU A 665 27.71 -7.20 9.44
N LEU A 666 27.84 -6.91 8.14
CA LEU A 666 27.25 -5.74 7.49
C LEU A 666 25.72 -5.78 7.49
N ALA A 667 25.12 -6.92 7.14
CA ALA A 667 23.66 -7.09 7.14
C ALA A 667 23.08 -6.99 8.56
N TYR A 668 23.72 -7.61 9.56
CA TYR A 668 23.34 -7.48 10.97
C TYR A 668 23.48 -6.04 11.47
N ARG A 669 24.58 -5.34 11.13
CA ARG A 669 24.76 -3.92 11.48
C ARG A 669 23.61 -3.06 10.96
N LEU A 670 23.21 -3.26 9.71
CA LEU A 670 22.09 -2.55 9.10
C LEU A 670 20.75 -2.91 9.76
N SER A 671 20.51 -4.21 10.06
CA SER A 671 19.23 -4.69 10.59
C SER A 671 18.90 -4.27 12.04
N ARG A 672 19.89 -3.73 12.77
CA ARG A 672 19.75 -3.24 14.16
C ARG A 672 18.59 -2.28 14.41
N ASN A 673 18.08 -1.60 13.39
CA ASN A 673 17.02 -0.59 13.52
C ASN A 673 15.61 -1.08 13.16
N PHE A 674 15.45 -2.31 12.67
CA PHE A 674 14.19 -2.86 12.14
C PHE A 674 14.11 -4.38 12.30
N ARG A 675 14.47 -4.85 13.50
CA ARG A 675 14.65 -6.29 13.86
C ARG A 675 13.38 -7.14 13.85
N GLU A 676 12.24 -6.52 13.54
CA GLU A 676 10.90 -7.13 13.53
C GLU A 676 10.56 -7.79 12.19
N SER A 677 11.47 -7.72 11.19
CA SER A 677 11.33 -8.44 9.91
C SER A 677 11.97 -9.82 9.96
N GLU A 678 11.37 -10.81 9.28
CA GLU A 678 11.85 -12.20 9.25
C GLU A 678 13.29 -12.30 8.70
N GLU A 679 13.65 -11.44 7.73
CA GLU A 679 14.99 -11.38 7.17
C GLU A 679 16.01 -10.86 8.18
N ALA A 680 15.61 -9.91 9.04
CA ALA A 680 16.48 -9.38 10.10
C ALA A 680 16.75 -10.43 11.18
N GLU A 681 15.73 -11.21 11.56
CA GLU A 681 15.87 -12.36 12.47
C GLU A 681 16.76 -13.45 11.86
N ARG A 682 16.54 -13.81 10.58
CA ARG A 682 17.36 -14.78 9.83
C ARG A 682 18.83 -14.35 9.80
N VAL A 683 19.11 -13.12 9.40
CA VAL A 683 20.48 -12.57 9.32
C VAL A 683 21.15 -12.53 10.70
N ARG A 684 20.43 -12.10 11.75
CA ARG A 684 20.92 -12.13 13.14
C ARG A 684 21.29 -13.56 13.57
N THR A 685 20.42 -14.51 13.28
CA THR A 685 20.58 -15.94 13.61
C THR A 685 21.73 -16.59 12.83
N GLU A 686 21.92 -16.25 11.57
CA GLU A 686 23.08 -16.68 10.76
C GLU A 686 24.39 -16.06 11.27
N TYR A 687 24.39 -14.76 11.61
CA TYR A 687 25.55 -14.06 12.14
C TYR A 687 25.98 -14.60 13.52
N LEU A 688 25.03 -14.82 14.43
CA LEU A 688 25.28 -15.51 15.71
C LEU A 688 25.87 -16.92 15.48
N THR A 689 25.35 -17.66 14.50
CA THR A 689 25.88 -18.98 14.13
C THR A 689 27.32 -18.89 13.59
N ALA A 690 27.65 -17.83 12.85
CA ALA A 690 29.02 -17.58 12.37
C ALA A 690 29.98 -17.24 13.52
N LEU A 691 29.57 -16.41 14.49
CA LEU A 691 30.35 -16.10 15.69
C LEU A 691 30.62 -17.34 16.55
N TYR A 692 29.60 -18.18 16.79
CA TYR A 692 29.78 -19.45 17.51
C TYR A 692 30.72 -20.42 16.78
N ARG A 693 30.66 -20.49 15.44
CA ARG A 693 31.62 -21.28 14.62
C ARG A 693 33.05 -20.75 14.69
N ALA A 694 33.23 -19.44 14.89
CA ALA A 694 34.54 -18.81 15.11
C ALA A 694 35.04 -18.95 16.57
N GLY A 695 34.21 -19.48 17.49
CA GLY A 695 34.53 -19.59 18.90
C GLY A 695 34.39 -18.29 19.69
N GLU A 696 33.85 -17.22 19.11
CA GLU A 696 33.74 -15.87 19.69
C GLU A 696 32.61 -15.78 20.75
N ARG A 697 32.61 -16.65 21.78
CA ARG A 697 31.51 -16.74 22.77
C ARG A 697 31.29 -15.44 23.55
N ASP A 698 32.35 -14.81 24.03
CA ASP A 698 32.29 -13.51 24.73
C ASP A 698 31.65 -12.41 23.85
N ARG A 699 31.88 -12.47 22.53
CA ARG A 699 31.30 -11.53 21.56
C ARG A 699 29.80 -11.74 21.43
N VAL A 700 29.32 -12.97 21.55
CA VAL A 700 27.89 -13.30 21.59
C VAL A 700 27.24 -12.82 22.89
N GLU A 701 27.83 -13.05 24.06
CA GLU A 701 27.23 -12.55 25.32
C GLU A 701 27.14 -11.01 25.31
N ALA A 702 28.21 -10.34 24.88
CA ALA A 702 28.26 -8.88 24.77
C ALA A 702 27.19 -8.36 23.79
N LEU A 703 27.01 -9.01 22.64
CA LEU A 703 25.99 -8.66 21.65
C LEU A 703 24.58 -8.83 22.24
N LEU A 704 24.26 -9.99 22.81
CA LEU A 704 22.92 -10.27 23.37
C LEU A 704 22.57 -9.32 24.53
N ARG A 705 23.54 -8.99 25.39
CA ARG A 705 23.35 -7.99 26.45
C ARG A 705 23.19 -6.56 25.90
N GLU A 706 23.88 -6.19 24.81
CA GLU A 706 23.67 -4.92 24.11
C GLU A 706 22.26 -4.84 23.50
N GLU A 707 21.77 -5.94 22.92
CA GLU A 707 20.41 -6.02 22.38
C GLU A 707 19.34 -5.88 23.46
N LEU A 708 19.48 -6.55 24.62
CA LEU A 708 18.54 -6.44 25.74
C LEU A 708 18.61 -5.09 26.44
N ALA A 709 19.78 -4.45 26.51
CA ALA A 709 19.90 -3.08 27.02
C ALA A 709 19.10 -2.09 26.16
N ALA A 710 18.97 -2.34 24.86
CA ALA A 710 18.14 -1.55 23.95
C ALA A 710 16.65 -1.98 23.95
N ARG A 711 16.36 -3.28 24.11
CA ARG A 711 15.00 -3.85 24.19
C ARG A 711 14.87 -4.87 25.34
N PRO A 712 14.58 -4.43 26.58
CA PRO A 712 14.48 -5.33 27.74
C PRO A 712 13.34 -6.37 27.71
N ALA A 713 12.48 -6.33 26.69
CA ALA A 713 11.33 -7.21 26.50
C ALA A 713 11.34 -7.90 25.13
N ALA A 714 12.51 -8.12 24.54
CA ALA A 714 12.68 -8.91 23.32
C ALA A 714 12.80 -10.40 23.69
N VAL A 715 11.70 -11.16 23.57
CA VAL A 715 11.61 -12.56 24.01
C VAL A 715 12.64 -13.44 23.30
N GLU A 716 12.85 -13.23 22.01
CA GLU A 716 13.82 -13.93 21.18
C GLU A 716 15.27 -13.74 21.71
N VAL A 717 15.59 -12.55 22.20
CA VAL A 717 16.91 -12.23 22.76
C VAL A 717 17.04 -12.72 24.21
N LEU A 718 15.95 -12.70 24.99
CA LEU A 718 15.91 -13.30 26.33
C LEU A 718 16.13 -14.82 26.25
N PHE A 719 15.51 -15.49 25.27
CA PHE A 719 15.76 -16.91 24.96
C PHE A 719 17.23 -17.13 24.62
N ASP A 720 17.78 -16.45 23.61
CA ASP A 720 19.19 -16.60 23.21
C ASP A 720 20.18 -16.37 24.37
N LEU A 721 19.92 -15.39 25.25
CA LEU A 721 20.79 -15.14 26.40
C LEU A 721 20.64 -16.20 27.49
N ALA A 722 19.42 -16.65 27.80
CA ALA A 722 19.22 -17.75 28.75
C ALA A 722 19.85 -19.06 28.22
N GLU A 723 19.64 -19.37 26.93
CA GLU A 723 20.29 -20.47 26.21
C GLU A 723 21.83 -20.38 26.26
N HIS A 724 22.39 -19.18 26.08
CA HIS A 724 23.84 -18.93 26.18
C HIS A 724 24.36 -19.15 27.61
N LEU A 725 23.68 -18.61 28.62
CA LEU A 725 24.05 -18.73 30.02
C LEU A 725 23.95 -20.18 30.53
N GLU A 726 22.98 -20.97 30.05
CA GLU A 726 22.95 -22.42 30.27
C GLU A 726 24.18 -23.12 29.67
N GLY A 727 24.58 -22.73 28.45
CA GLY A 727 25.76 -23.26 27.77
C GLY A 727 27.10 -22.98 28.48
N GLU A 728 27.18 -21.86 29.21
CA GLU A 728 28.31 -21.51 30.09
C GLU A 728 28.10 -21.97 31.56
N GLY A 729 27.06 -22.75 31.84
CA GLY A 729 26.79 -23.31 33.17
C GLY A 729 26.30 -22.31 34.23
N ARG A 730 25.89 -21.10 33.83
CA ARG A 730 25.44 -19.99 34.70
C ARG A 730 23.95 -20.09 35.00
N TYR A 731 23.51 -21.27 35.44
CA TYR A 731 22.09 -21.65 35.57
C TYR A 731 21.23 -20.70 36.44
N GLN A 732 21.82 -20.03 37.44
CA GLN A 732 21.09 -19.05 38.27
C GLN A 732 20.76 -17.76 37.48
N GLU A 733 21.71 -17.23 36.70
CA GLU A 733 21.42 -16.10 35.80
C GLU A 733 20.43 -16.50 34.70
N ALA A 734 20.59 -17.70 34.13
CA ALA A 734 19.68 -18.22 33.12
C ALA A 734 18.23 -18.33 33.63
N ALA A 735 18.02 -18.79 34.87
CA ALA A 735 16.70 -18.89 35.46
C ALA A 735 16.01 -17.52 35.64
N GLU A 736 16.75 -16.47 36.00
CA GLU A 736 16.22 -15.11 36.10
C GLU A 736 15.87 -14.52 34.72
N VAL A 737 16.69 -14.78 33.69
CA VAL A 737 16.38 -14.38 32.30
C VAL A 737 15.16 -15.15 31.76
N TRP A 738 15.02 -16.43 32.07
CA TRP A 738 13.82 -17.21 31.76
C TRP A 738 12.56 -16.69 32.50
N LYS A 739 12.66 -16.25 33.76
CA LYS A 739 11.54 -15.60 34.48
C LYS A 739 11.08 -14.32 33.76
N GLN A 740 12.02 -13.49 33.31
CA GLN A 740 11.72 -12.31 32.51
C GLN A 740 11.05 -12.69 31.18
N ALA A 741 11.52 -13.74 30.51
CA ALA A 741 10.88 -14.25 29.28
C ALA A 741 9.43 -14.73 29.52
N LEU A 742 9.14 -15.37 30.67
CA LEU A 742 7.78 -15.79 31.03
C LEU A 742 6.84 -14.59 31.21
N GLU A 743 7.27 -13.57 31.95
CA GLU A 743 6.46 -12.37 32.19
C GLU A 743 6.14 -11.62 30.89
N VAL A 744 7.13 -11.53 29.99
CA VAL A 744 6.95 -10.89 28.68
C VAL A 744 6.01 -11.72 27.79
N ALA A 745 6.26 -13.04 27.64
CA ALA A 745 5.40 -13.91 26.84
C ALA A 745 3.94 -13.90 27.31
N TYR A 746 3.71 -13.97 28.63
CA TYR A 746 2.37 -14.06 29.20
C TYR A 746 1.62 -12.73 29.28
N TYR A 747 2.25 -11.64 29.72
CA TYR A 747 1.54 -10.37 29.96
C TYR A 747 1.63 -9.37 28.79
N ARG A 748 2.73 -9.39 28.02
CA ARG A 748 2.96 -8.45 26.92
C ARG A 748 2.45 -9.03 25.61
N GLU A 749 3.03 -10.14 25.18
CA GLU A 749 2.70 -10.80 23.91
C GLU A 749 1.39 -11.60 24.00
N LYS A 750 1.08 -12.14 25.20
CA LYS A 750 -0.12 -12.92 25.54
C LYS A 750 -0.22 -14.26 24.82
N ASP A 751 0.92 -14.78 24.38
CA ASP A 751 1.02 -16.12 23.82
C ASP A 751 1.01 -17.13 24.98
N LEU A 752 -0.12 -17.83 25.13
CA LEU A 752 -0.31 -18.85 26.17
C LEU A 752 0.53 -20.10 25.93
N ASP A 753 0.87 -20.40 24.67
CA ASP A 753 1.69 -21.57 24.32
C ASP A 753 3.17 -21.28 24.53
N LEU A 754 3.64 -20.09 24.16
CA LEU A 754 4.99 -19.60 24.48
C LEU A 754 5.18 -19.45 26.00
N ALA A 755 4.21 -18.86 26.71
CA ALA A 755 4.26 -18.77 28.17
C ALA A 755 4.25 -20.16 28.84
N ARG A 756 3.48 -21.12 28.32
CA ARG A 756 3.54 -22.53 28.74
C ARG A 756 4.88 -23.17 28.45
N GLU A 757 5.50 -22.88 27.31
CA GLU A 757 6.81 -23.40 26.91
C GLU A 757 7.94 -22.86 27.80
N VAL A 758 7.95 -21.56 28.11
CA VAL A 758 8.88 -20.96 29.09
C VAL A 758 8.62 -21.48 30.50
N LEU A 759 7.37 -21.57 30.94
CA LEU A 759 7.04 -22.13 32.26
C LEU A 759 7.49 -23.59 32.37
N ARG A 760 7.39 -24.39 31.30
CA ARG A 760 7.94 -25.76 31.27
C ARG A 760 9.46 -25.78 31.44
N ASN A 761 10.18 -24.86 30.79
CA ASN A 761 11.64 -24.73 30.97
C ASN A 761 11.99 -24.28 32.41
N LEU A 762 11.25 -23.31 32.97
CA LEU A 762 11.43 -22.84 34.35
C LEU A 762 11.14 -23.92 35.40
N LEU A 763 10.03 -24.65 35.26
CA LEU A 763 9.69 -25.78 36.13
C LEU A 763 10.69 -26.93 35.99
N PHE A 764 11.29 -27.11 34.82
CA PHE A 764 12.39 -28.04 34.65
C PHE A 764 13.66 -27.59 35.38
N LEU A 765 13.99 -26.30 35.37
CA LEU A 765 15.14 -25.73 36.09
C LEU A 765 14.94 -25.72 37.61
N ASN A 766 13.77 -25.26 38.07
CA ASN A 766 13.40 -25.02 39.48
C ASN A 766 12.03 -25.66 39.82
N PRO A 767 11.93 -27.01 39.93
CA PRO A 767 10.65 -27.74 40.09
C PRO A 767 9.93 -27.54 41.42
N HIS A 768 10.46 -26.72 42.33
CA HIS A 768 9.91 -26.47 43.67
C HIS A 768 9.84 -24.96 43.99
N ASP A 769 9.82 -24.10 42.98
CA ASP A 769 9.61 -22.66 43.14
C ASP A 769 8.09 -22.36 43.21
N PRO A 770 7.55 -21.93 44.37
CA PRO A 770 6.12 -21.68 44.55
C PRO A 770 5.62 -20.46 43.76
N GLU A 771 6.50 -19.64 43.18
CA GLU A 771 6.12 -18.58 42.25
C GLU A 771 5.65 -19.15 40.90
N LEU A 772 6.27 -20.24 40.44
CA LEU A 772 5.90 -20.93 39.20
C LEU A 772 4.55 -21.64 39.29
N GLU A 773 4.16 -22.10 40.49
CA GLU A 773 2.82 -22.61 40.75
C GLU A 773 1.73 -21.53 40.59
N LEU A 774 2.01 -20.29 41.01
CA LEU A 774 1.08 -19.17 40.84
C LEU A 774 0.92 -18.81 39.35
N TYR A 775 2.02 -18.79 38.59
CA TYR A 775 1.99 -18.61 37.14
C TYR A 775 1.19 -19.71 36.42
N LEU A 776 1.28 -20.96 36.89
CA LEU A 776 0.46 -22.07 36.39
C LEU A 776 -1.04 -21.84 36.61
N GLU A 777 -1.46 -21.43 37.81
CA GLU A 777 -2.88 -21.17 38.09
C GLU A 777 -3.44 -19.97 37.31
N GLU A 778 -2.62 -18.95 37.03
CA GLU A 778 -3.01 -17.86 36.15
C GLU A 778 -3.15 -18.31 34.68
N LEU A 779 -2.21 -19.10 34.16
CA LEU A 779 -2.29 -19.67 32.81
C LEU A 779 -3.52 -20.57 32.67
N LYS A 780 -3.82 -21.44 33.64
CA LYS A 780 -5.05 -22.25 33.71
C LYS A 780 -6.31 -21.39 33.67
N ALA A 781 -6.38 -20.35 34.52
CA ALA A 781 -7.55 -19.46 34.55
C ALA A 781 -7.81 -18.79 33.20
N THR A 782 -6.75 -18.43 32.48
CA THR A 782 -6.81 -17.77 31.17
C THR A 782 -7.15 -18.75 30.05
N ALA A 783 -6.52 -19.93 30.00
CA ALA A 783 -6.86 -21.00 29.05
C ALA A 783 -8.32 -21.47 29.20
N LYS A 784 -8.81 -21.62 30.44
CA LYS A 784 -10.21 -21.92 30.76
C LYS A 784 -11.20 -20.85 30.30
N ALA A 785 -10.80 -19.58 30.32
CA ALA A 785 -11.61 -18.48 29.81
C ALA A 785 -11.64 -18.47 28.27
N LEU A 786 -10.48 -18.68 27.63
CA LEU A 786 -10.36 -18.74 26.16
C LEU A 786 -11.14 -19.94 25.59
N ALA A 787 -10.98 -21.13 26.18
CA ALA A 787 -11.69 -22.35 25.80
C ALA A 787 -13.22 -22.18 25.80
N ARG A 788 -13.76 -21.45 26.78
CA ARG A 788 -15.18 -21.09 26.86
C ARG A 788 -15.64 -20.12 25.78
N LEU A 789 -14.78 -19.18 25.37
CA LEU A 789 -15.07 -18.21 24.31
C LEU A 789 -15.00 -18.86 22.91
N GLU A 790 -14.08 -19.78 22.71
CA GLU A 790 -13.85 -20.48 21.43
C GLU A 790 -14.65 -21.78 21.28
N ALA A 791 -15.43 -22.18 22.31
CA ALA A 791 -16.12 -23.47 22.40
C ALA A 791 -15.21 -24.70 22.21
N LYS A 792 -13.94 -24.59 22.64
CA LYS A 792 -12.90 -25.64 22.57
C LYS A 792 -12.70 -26.30 23.94
N PRO A 793 -12.09 -27.50 24.02
CA PRO A 793 -11.59 -28.04 25.28
C PRO A 793 -10.47 -27.15 25.86
N ASP A 794 -10.39 -27.10 27.20
CA ASP A 794 -9.36 -26.35 27.93
C ASP A 794 -8.01 -27.11 27.89
N PRO A 795 -6.96 -26.56 27.25
CA PRO A 795 -5.67 -27.25 27.08
C PRO A 795 -4.86 -27.36 28.39
N LEU A 796 -5.21 -26.61 29.43
CA LEU A 796 -4.53 -26.61 30.72
C LEU A 796 -5.36 -27.21 31.87
N ALA A 797 -6.52 -27.79 31.56
CA ALA A 797 -7.31 -28.55 32.52
C ALA A 797 -6.47 -29.64 33.22
N GLU A 798 -6.57 -29.69 34.55
CA GLU A 798 -5.96 -30.72 35.43
C GLU A 798 -4.42 -30.85 35.38
N LYS A 799 -3.71 -29.98 34.65
CA LYS A 799 -2.24 -29.97 34.58
C LYS A 799 -1.60 -29.69 35.95
N THR A 800 -0.65 -30.53 36.37
CA THR A 800 0.26 -30.23 37.48
C THR A 800 1.60 -29.69 36.94
N PRO A 801 2.50 -29.13 37.77
CA PRO A 801 3.84 -28.75 37.34
C PRO A 801 4.59 -29.92 36.67
N GLU A 802 4.52 -31.11 37.25
CA GLU A 802 5.12 -32.32 36.70
C GLU A 802 4.40 -32.78 35.41
N GLY A 803 3.09 -32.56 35.31
CA GLY A 803 2.27 -32.86 34.13
C GLY A 803 2.56 -31.95 32.93
N ILE A 804 3.13 -30.76 33.15
CA ILE A 804 3.66 -29.89 32.10
C ILE A 804 5.06 -30.34 31.67
N VAL A 805 5.94 -30.67 32.61
CA VAL A 805 7.29 -31.19 32.30
C VAL A 805 7.22 -32.56 31.58
N GLN A 806 6.17 -33.35 31.83
CA GLN A 806 5.91 -34.63 31.15
C GLN A 806 5.03 -34.51 29.89
N GLU A 807 4.67 -33.30 29.44
CA GLU A 807 3.81 -33.13 28.29
C GLU A 807 4.51 -33.46 26.96
N GLY A 808 3.94 -34.42 26.21
CA GLY A 808 4.41 -34.81 24.88
C GLY A 808 5.40 -35.98 24.85
N VAL A 809 5.74 -36.57 25.99
CA VAL A 809 6.59 -37.77 26.08
C VAL A 809 5.88 -38.98 25.44
N PRO A 810 6.46 -39.66 24.42
CA PRO A 810 5.87 -40.89 23.86
C PRO A 810 5.87 -42.06 24.85
N ARG A 811 5.07 -43.10 24.60
CA ARG A 811 5.09 -44.36 25.37
C ARG A 811 5.89 -45.43 24.66
N PHE A 812 6.78 -46.05 25.39
CA PHE A 812 7.82 -46.96 24.91
C PHE A 812 7.64 -48.34 25.57
N HIS A 813 7.90 -49.42 24.84
CA HIS A 813 7.78 -50.80 25.28
C HIS A 813 9.02 -51.63 24.91
N GLY A 814 10.15 -51.36 25.57
CA GLY A 814 11.38 -52.15 25.46
C GLY A 814 12.45 -51.55 24.55
N GLU A 815 12.20 -50.38 23.98
CA GLU A 815 13.18 -49.63 23.21
C GLU A 815 14.30 -49.12 24.12
N TYR A 816 15.45 -48.83 23.51
CA TYR A 816 16.65 -48.42 24.20
C TYR A 816 17.39 -47.38 23.37
N LEU A 817 17.54 -46.19 23.95
CA LEU A 817 18.12 -45.01 23.35
C LEU A 817 19.49 -44.73 23.98
N VAL A 818 20.51 -44.54 23.13
CA VAL A 818 21.80 -44.02 23.56
C VAL A 818 21.81 -42.51 23.33
N VAL A 819 21.94 -41.73 24.41
CA VAL A 819 22.07 -40.27 24.35
C VAL A 819 23.55 -39.89 24.52
N VAL A 820 24.06 -39.05 23.62
CA VAL A 820 25.48 -38.64 23.59
C VAL A 820 25.59 -37.12 23.58
N GLY A 821 26.32 -36.58 24.56
CA GLY A 821 26.34 -35.14 24.83
C GLY A 821 25.16 -34.68 25.69
N GLY A 822 25.20 -33.42 26.13
CA GLY A 822 24.16 -32.80 26.95
C GLY A 822 24.39 -32.92 28.47
N HIS A 823 24.10 -31.82 29.18
CA HIS A 823 24.53 -31.58 30.56
C HIS A 823 23.85 -32.46 31.62
N THR A 824 24.52 -32.63 32.77
CA THR A 824 24.12 -33.54 33.86
C THR A 824 22.68 -33.35 34.36
N GLN A 825 22.15 -32.10 34.36
CA GLN A 825 20.77 -31.84 34.78
C GLN A 825 19.69 -32.40 33.82
N LEU A 826 19.97 -32.51 32.51
CA LEU A 826 19.07 -33.16 31.55
C LEU A 826 18.95 -34.64 31.90
N ARG A 827 20.10 -35.32 32.03
CA ARG A 827 20.16 -36.71 32.48
C ARG A 827 19.40 -36.95 33.78
N SER A 828 19.72 -36.21 34.86
CA SER A 828 19.16 -36.50 36.19
C SER A 828 17.64 -36.26 36.29
N ARG A 829 17.08 -35.35 35.48
CA ARG A 829 15.65 -35.03 35.49
C ARG A 829 14.85 -35.80 34.42
N LEU A 830 15.42 -36.09 33.27
CA LEU A 830 14.73 -36.79 32.17
C LEU A 830 14.85 -38.31 32.22
N THR A 831 15.97 -38.90 32.65
CA THR A 831 16.09 -40.38 32.72
C THR A 831 14.93 -40.99 33.54
N PRO A 832 14.57 -40.49 34.74
CA PRO A 832 13.43 -41.00 35.50
C PRO A 832 12.05 -40.70 34.87
N VAL A 833 11.96 -39.84 33.86
CA VAL A 833 10.72 -39.61 33.07
C VAL A 833 10.65 -40.61 31.92
N MET A 834 11.76 -40.79 31.19
CA MET A 834 11.85 -41.72 30.05
C MET A 834 11.69 -43.18 30.49
N GLU A 835 12.33 -43.57 31.59
CA GLU A 835 12.20 -44.92 32.15
C GLU A 835 10.76 -45.22 32.60
N ARG A 836 10.06 -44.23 33.19
CA ARG A 836 8.63 -44.34 33.51
C ARG A 836 7.72 -44.37 32.28
N ALA A 837 8.16 -43.78 31.17
CA ALA A 837 7.51 -43.91 29.87
C ALA A 837 7.84 -45.24 29.16
N GLY A 838 8.77 -46.05 29.71
CA GLY A 838 9.17 -47.37 29.23
C GLY A 838 10.39 -47.39 28.29
N LEU A 839 11.06 -46.25 28.11
CA LEU A 839 12.28 -46.12 27.31
C LEU A 839 13.51 -46.28 28.21
N VAL A 840 14.37 -47.25 27.90
CA VAL A 840 15.67 -47.35 28.57
C VAL A 840 16.62 -46.32 27.96
N VAL A 841 17.28 -45.49 28.79
CA VAL A 841 18.16 -44.40 28.31
C VAL A 841 19.53 -44.47 28.96
N ASP A 842 20.54 -44.90 28.20
CA ASP A 842 21.94 -44.71 28.61
C ASP A 842 22.44 -43.34 28.13
N TRP A 843 22.90 -42.53 29.08
CA TRP A 843 23.40 -41.18 28.82
C TRP A 843 24.93 -41.12 28.96
N PHE A 844 25.59 -40.66 27.90
CA PHE A 844 27.04 -40.49 27.84
C PHE A 844 27.43 -39.02 27.68
N ASP A 845 28.10 -38.52 28.70
CA ASP A 845 28.69 -37.19 28.72
C ASP A 845 30.00 -37.18 27.89
N SER A 846 29.96 -36.46 26.76
CA SER A 846 31.09 -36.29 25.84
C SER A 846 32.24 -35.49 26.42
N ASP A 847 31.99 -34.69 27.45
CA ASP A 847 32.87 -33.64 27.93
C ASP A 847 33.69 -34.13 29.15
N SER A 848 33.37 -35.32 29.65
CA SER A 848 34.08 -35.97 30.75
C SER A 848 35.49 -36.41 30.36
N THR A 849 36.51 -35.89 31.07
CA THR A 849 37.95 -36.09 30.77
C THR A 849 38.49 -37.49 31.05
N THR A 850 37.62 -38.50 31.19
CA THR A 850 38.04 -39.91 31.30
C THR A 850 38.48 -40.39 29.92
N ALA A 851 39.68 -40.97 29.81
CA ALA A 851 40.39 -41.27 28.55
C ALA A 851 39.44 -41.61 27.39
N ALA A 852 39.27 -40.69 26.44
CA ALA A 852 38.14 -40.68 25.49
C ALA A 852 37.96 -42.01 24.71
N ARG A 853 39.04 -42.75 24.47
CA ARG A 853 39.00 -44.11 23.86
C ARG A 853 38.20 -45.12 24.68
N GLU A 854 38.22 -45.05 26.02
CA GLU A 854 37.41 -45.92 26.87
C GLU A 854 35.94 -45.53 26.88
N THR A 855 35.66 -44.22 26.88
CA THR A 855 34.29 -43.69 26.75
C THR A 855 33.70 -44.06 25.39
N LEU A 856 34.43 -43.85 24.30
CA LEU A 856 34.06 -44.30 22.95
C LEU A 856 33.83 -45.81 22.90
N LYS A 857 34.77 -46.63 23.39
CA LYS A 857 34.61 -48.10 23.43
C LYS A 857 33.40 -48.55 24.26
N ARG A 858 33.07 -47.83 25.34
CA ARG A 858 31.87 -48.08 26.17
C ARG A 858 30.59 -47.75 25.41
N ILE A 859 30.56 -46.64 24.68
CA ILE A 859 29.44 -46.24 23.81
C ILE A 859 29.28 -47.25 22.68
N GLN A 860 30.34 -47.58 21.95
CA GLN A 860 30.34 -48.56 20.84
C GLN A 860 29.81 -49.94 21.30
N ASN A 861 30.22 -50.43 22.47
CA ASN A 861 29.69 -51.67 23.05
C ASN A 861 28.18 -51.60 23.41
N ARG A 862 27.62 -50.39 23.57
CA ARG A 862 26.20 -50.16 23.87
C ARG A 862 25.37 -49.90 22.61
N LEU A 863 25.95 -49.31 21.56
CA LEU A 863 25.33 -49.16 20.23
C LEU A 863 24.81 -50.49 19.67
N VAL A 864 25.53 -51.60 19.93
CA VAL A 864 25.15 -52.97 19.51
C VAL A 864 23.78 -53.42 20.04
N ARG A 865 23.21 -52.74 21.03
CA ARG A 865 21.87 -53.00 21.57
C ARG A 865 20.87 -51.87 21.30
N ALA A 866 21.34 -50.74 20.78
CA ALA A 866 20.58 -49.50 20.69
C ALA A 866 19.56 -49.55 19.55
N HIS A 867 18.31 -49.23 19.87
CA HIS A 867 17.26 -49.04 18.88
C HIS A 867 17.31 -47.64 18.23
N GLY A 868 18.09 -46.73 18.81
CA GLY A 868 18.48 -45.46 18.21
C GLY A 868 19.57 -44.73 18.99
N VAL A 869 20.20 -43.75 18.35
CA VAL A 869 21.14 -42.80 18.98
C VAL A 869 20.61 -41.39 18.82
N MET A 870 20.57 -40.61 19.91
CA MET A 870 20.36 -39.16 19.85
C MET A 870 21.63 -38.44 20.31
N ILE A 871 22.24 -37.71 19.39
CA ILE A 871 23.41 -36.87 19.64
C ILE A 871 22.92 -35.47 20.01
N VAL A 872 23.01 -35.14 21.31
CA VAL A 872 22.69 -33.83 21.86
C VAL A 872 23.91 -32.92 21.69
N SER A 873 24.06 -32.40 20.47
CA SER A 873 25.16 -31.53 20.08
C SER A 873 25.01 -30.15 20.73
N SER A 874 25.80 -29.91 21.79
CA SER A 874 25.96 -28.59 22.43
C SER A 874 26.41 -27.54 21.41
N TYR A 875 27.38 -27.90 20.57
CA TYR A 875 27.78 -27.16 19.38
C TYR A 875 28.06 -28.11 18.20
N VAL A 876 27.67 -27.69 17.00
CA VAL A 876 27.94 -28.42 15.74
C VAL A 876 29.44 -28.32 15.44
N GLY A 877 30.20 -29.37 15.80
CA GLY A 877 31.65 -29.42 15.61
C GLY A 877 32.47 -30.20 16.65
N HIS A 878 31.86 -30.87 17.63
CA HIS A 878 32.61 -31.72 18.57
C HIS A 878 33.02 -33.07 17.94
N ASP A 879 34.29 -33.20 17.53
CA ASP A 879 34.90 -34.39 16.91
C ASP A 879 34.73 -35.73 17.67
N LEU A 880 34.26 -35.72 18.93
CA LEU A 880 34.01 -36.95 19.70
C LEU A 880 32.68 -37.62 19.38
N SER A 881 31.69 -36.91 18.83
CA SER A 881 30.41 -37.51 18.43
C SER A 881 30.42 -38.11 17.03
N GLU A 882 31.34 -37.67 16.16
CA GLU A 882 31.40 -38.10 14.77
C GLU A 882 31.78 -39.59 14.60
N PRO A 883 32.80 -40.15 15.30
CA PRO A 883 33.08 -41.60 15.27
C PRO A 883 31.92 -42.45 15.84
N ILE A 884 31.04 -41.86 16.65
CA ILE A 884 29.84 -42.52 17.18
C ILE A 884 28.73 -42.49 16.12
N ARG A 885 28.57 -41.37 15.40
CA ARG A 885 27.65 -41.25 14.25
C ARG A 885 28.01 -42.26 13.16
N GLU A 886 29.29 -42.35 12.78
CA GLU A 886 29.77 -43.29 11.77
C GLU A 886 29.56 -44.76 12.19
N GLU A 887 29.88 -45.11 13.45
CA GLU A 887 29.68 -46.48 13.95
C GLU A 887 28.19 -46.85 14.03
N ALA A 888 27.32 -45.94 14.52
CA ALA A 888 25.89 -46.20 14.59
C ALA A 888 25.28 -46.42 13.19
N LEU A 889 25.64 -45.58 12.21
CA LEU A 889 25.24 -45.76 10.82
C LEU A 889 25.79 -47.06 10.22
N ARG A 890 27.03 -47.46 10.55
CA ARG A 890 27.61 -48.76 10.13
C ARG A 890 26.85 -49.96 10.71
N LEU A 891 26.34 -49.84 11.94
CA LEU A 891 25.52 -50.86 12.60
C LEU A 891 24.04 -50.83 12.16
N GLY A 892 23.64 -49.90 11.30
CA GLY A 892 22.24 -49.72 10.90
C GLY A 892 21.33 -49.16 12.02
N VAL A 893 21.93 -48.63 13.10
CA VAL A 893 21.20 -47.97 14.19
C VAL A 893 20.85 -46.55 13.71
N PRO A 894 19.58 -46.12 13.76
CA PRO A 894 19.20 -44.80 13.33
C PRO A 894 19.83 -43.73 14.25
N VAL A 895 20.26 -42.61 13.66
CA VAL A 895 20.90 -41.51 14.39
C VAL A 895 20.10 -40.22 14.18
N TYR A 896 19.77 -39.56 15.28
CA TYR A 896 19.25 -38.20 15.31
C TYR A 896 20.30 -37.25 15.87
N ILE A 897 20.45 -36.07 15.27
CA ILE A 897 21.33 -35.03 15.77
C ILE A 897 20.45 -33.82 16.07
N THR A 898 20.36 -33.41 17.33
CA THR A 898 19.72 -32.13 17.66
C THR A 898 20.72 -31.00 17.41
N PRO A 899 20.50 -30.08 16.47
CA PRO A 899 21.27 -28.84 16.45
C PRO A 899 20.94 -28.02 17.71
N GLY A 900 21.93 -27.33 18.29
CA GLY A 900 21.80 -26.56 19.55
C GLY A 900 20.93 -25.29 19.52
N ARG A 901 19.85 -25.27 18.74
CA ARG A 901 18.79 -24.24 18.70
C ARG A 901 17.46 -24.78 19.26
N ALA A 902 17.55 -25.62 20.28
CA ALA A 902 16.43 -26.35 20.87
C ALA A 902 16.77 -26.72 22.33
N ARG A 903 17.08 -25.72 23.17
CA ARG A 903 17.51 -25.95 24.56
C ARG A 903 16.31 -26.04 25.51
N GLY A 904 16.62 -26.27 26.78
CA GLY A 904 15.63 -26.69 27.78
C GLY A 904 15.02 -28.06 27.51
N VAL A 905 14.15 -28.51 28.41
CA VAL A 905 13.44 -29.80 28.31
C VAL A 905 12.55 -29.88 27.06
N THR A 906 12.02 -28.72 26.66
CA THR A 906 11.21 -28.50 25.46
C THR A 906 11.81 -29.09 24.19
N GLY A 907 13.04 -28.69 23.85
CA GLY A 907 13.66 -29.07 22.59
C GLY A 907 14.03 -30.55 22.55
N PHE A 908 14.52 -31.09 23.67
CA PHE A 908 14.79 -32.52 23.82
C PHE A 908 13.53 -33.37 23.61
N LEU A 909 12.38 -32.97 24.20
CA LEU A 909 11.13 -33.71 24.04
C LEU A 909 10.56 -33.59 22.62
N ARG A 910 10.72 -32.44 21.95
CA ARG A 910 10.33 -32.24 20.55
C ARG A 910 11.14 -33.15 19.62
N ALA A 911 12.47 -33.15 19.75
CA ALA A 911 13.37 -34.02 19.01
C ALA A 911 13.12 -35.51 19.28
N LEU A 912 12.90 -35.91 20.54
CA LEU A 912 12.57 -37.28 20.90
C LEU A 912 11.27 -37.74 20.23
N ARG A 913 10.25 -36.87 20.15
CA ARG A 913 8.98 -37.17 19.48
C ARG A 913 9.14 -37.31 17.97
N GLU A 914 9.96 -36.48 17.33
CA GLU A 914 10.30 -36.59 15.90
C GLU A 914 11.12 -37.84 15.59
N PHE A 915 12.00 -38.26 16.51
CA PHE A 915 12.86 -39.42 16.34
C PHE A 915 12.18 -40.76 16.70
N ALA A 916 11.23 -40.77 17.65
CA ALA A 916 10.60 -41.99 18.15
C ALA A 916 10.09 -42.96 17.04
N PRO A 917 9.46 -42.52 15.93
CA PRO A 917 9.10 -43.40 14.80
C PRO A 917 10.26 -44.26 14.25
N GLN A 918 11.48 -43.72 14.22
CA GLN A 918 12.67 -44.47 13.77
C GLN A 918 13.12 -45.50 14.83
N VAL A 919 13.04 -45.13 16.11
CA VAL A 919 13.36 -46.01 17.24
C VAL A 919 12.39 -47.20 17.30
N TYR A 920 11.08 -46.97 17.16
CA TYR A 920 10.08 -48.04 17.06
C TYR A 920 10.34 -48.94 15.85
N LYS A 921 10.65 -48.36 14.67
CA LYS A 921 10.94 -49.13 13.45
C LYS A 921 12.09 -50.11 13.67
N LYS A 922 13.18 -49.67 14.32
CA LYS A 922 14.33 -50.56 14.60
C LYS A 922 13.98 -51.64 15.61
N ALA A 923 13.26 -51.31 16.70
CA ALA A 923 12.82 -52.28 17.70
C ALA A 923 11.87 -53.36 17.14
N LEU A 924 11.06 -53.03 16.15
CA LEU A 924 10.20 -53.98 15.43
C LEU A 924 10.99 -54.90 14.48
N GLU A 925 12.14 -54.46 13.96
CA GLU A 925 13.00 -55.27 13.08
C GLU A 925 13.81 -56.33 13.86
N ASP A 926 14.20 -56.03 15.10
CA ASP A 926 15.01 -56.94 15.94
C ASP A 926 14.16 -57.84 16.87
N SER A 927 12.83 -57.67 16.85
CA SER A 927 11.88 -58.52 17.59
C SER A 927 11.64 -59.86 16.85
N PRO A 928 11.92 -61.03 17.44
CA PRO A 928 11.59 -62.30 16.81
C PRO A 928 10.06 -62.47 16.72
N PRO A 929 9.54 -63.12 15.65
CA PRO A 929 8.10 -63.26 15.45
C PRO A 929 7.47 -64.07 16.61
N THR A 930 6.48 -63.48 17.26
CA THR A 930 5.69 -64.11 18.32
C THR A 930 4.91 -65.31 17.79
N ALA A 931 5.01 -66.44 18.49
CA ALA A 931 4.22 -67.65 18.27
C ALA A 931 3.02 -67.73 19.23
#